data_AF-A0A812QHJ6-F1
#
_entry.id   AF-A0A812QHJ6-F1
#
_cell.length_a   1.000
_cell.length_b   1.000
_cell.length_c   1.000
_cell.angle_alpha   90.00
_cell.angle_beta   90.00
_cell.angle_gamma   90.00
#
_symmetry.space_group_name_H-M   'P 1'
#
loop_
_entity.id
_entity.type
_entity.pdbx_description
1 polymer ?
#
loop_
_entity_poly.entity_id
_entity_poly.type
_entity_poly.pdbx_seq_one_letter_code
_entity_poly.pdbx_strand_id
1 'polypeptide(L)'
;ELAERHDAMLLVDEAHATGVWGPHGRGSIEHAAVQSPRLPGQVAVHVGTLSKALGSAGGFVSGSGALIDWLYNRARPYVFSTASPPAVAAASIAALEIVQAEPERREAVHRNAALLRELLHAAGWSTGASVSQIVPIHAGEAEVALALSSQLAERGFYVPAIRPPSVPVGESLLRVSVSARHSAEDLRRLVEALGSQVLAAVGLTFFNALLAIRSPPGTERPALIVTILLGVVTLFVLVGAFFASKYWHWAHVLVLVAFYFAAVGYAILAARSLDTRLQYQKQLAEAEVNLEQQVVLNDAMKRGTQDPQLVNQLAAREILAAQDAESFPGVVQQEHVLRMQNRSRGRVWRNVIPLGAPNPETGAVEVGFNEKRPAGAAAEGEAIEGEEPPIEGEEAAAEPAERTPLELEPDSIVYVFEAGPLEGTDGQSTNQYLGEFRIDSVEPAARTAVLEPLDHLATDPYATDRLIKSSQRNAPWIVYRSMPADDRDLFAGMDEETLRRLLPEQVVEEYLRDGTPAQPDDPEARLVSIDADGNIVPPDEAEERGVAKIYRRRMRDYALILNNLEAQRAELVSRRLSLESDIAKLNTALAGAKELTAYREQELAKWQADFAAVERERQAINSHKAALLAQVDNARRLLDQTLEQNAQLASARLSERGSLTPIGPGELDVDAL
;
A
#
# COMPACT_ATOMS: atom_id res chain seq x y z
N GLU A 1 14.16 21.78 -17.27
CA GLU A 1 14.13 21.40 -18.70
C GLU A 1 12.87 20.66 -19.15
N LEU A 2 12.72 19.33 -18.97
CA LEU A 2 11.52 18.62 -19.46
C LEU A 2 10.23 19.15 -18.84
N ALA A 3 10.21 19.32 -17.51
CA ALA A 3 9.07 19.88 -16.80
C ALA A 3 8.68 21.27 -17.37
N GLU A 4 9.65 22.17 -17.57
CA GLU A 4 9.42 23.49 -18.18
C GLU A 4 8.90 23.39 -19.61
N ARG A 5 9.45 22.50 -20.44
CA ARG A 5 9.00 22.32 -21.84
C ARG A 5 7.55 21.84 -21.94
N HIS A 6 7.05 21.19 -20.91
CA HIS A 6 5.70 20.63 -20.85
C HIS A 6 4.78 21.35 -19.87
N ASP A 7 5.19 22.53 -19.39
CA ASP A 7 4.46 23.33 -18.39
C ASP A 7 4.02 22.51 -17.16
N ALA A 8 4.90 21.62 -16.71
CA ALA A 8 4.67 20.75 -15.57
C ALA A 8 5.37 21.27 -14.32
N MET A 9 4.68 21.19 -13.17
CA MET A 9 5.30 21.43 -11.88
C MET A 9 6.28 20.30 -11.52
N LEU A 10 7.49 20.66 -11.10
CA LEU A 10 8.47 19.71 -10.63
C LEU A 10 8.41 19.60 -9.10
N LEU A 11 8.11 18.39 -8.62
CA LEU A 11 8.26 17.99 -7.23
C LEU A 11 9.48 17.08 -7.09
N VAL A 12 10.33 17.37 -6.11
CA VAL A 12 11.54 16.56 -5.82
C VAL A 12 11.53 16.09 -4.37
N ASP A 13 11.68 14.79 -4.16
CA ASP A 13 11.90 14.19 -2.84
C ASP A 13 13.41 14.13 -2.55
N GLU A 14 13.83 14.91 -1.56
CA GLU A 14 15.21 15.07 -1.10
C GLU A 14 15.45 14.31 0.22
N ALA A 15 14.64 13.30 0.56
CA ALA A 15 14.72 12.60 1.84
C ALA A 15 16.09 11.93 2.07
N HIS A 16 16.72 11.41 1.02
CA HIS A 16 18.07 10.86 1.09
C HIS A 16 19.17 11.87 0.79
N ALA A 17 18.82 13.13 0.51
CA ALA A 17 19.79 14.13 0.10
C ALA A 17 19.99 15.26 1.11
N THR A 18 18.92 15.66 1.80
CA THR A 18 18.93 16.69 2.85
C THR A 18 19.98 16.36 3.90
N GLY A 19 20.83 17.33 4.26
CA GLY A 19 21.95 17.19 5.18
C GLY A 19 23.22 16.58 4.57
N VAL A 20 23.12 15.89 3.43
CA VAL A 20 24.20 15.10 2.83
C VAL A 20 24.72 15.69 1.52
N TRP A 21 23.91 16.44 0.78
CA TRP A 21 24.31 17.00 -0.52
C TRP A 21 24.20 18.52 -0.57
N GLY A 22 25.02 19.10 -1.42
CA GLY A 22 25.13 20.55 -1.58
C GLY A 22 26.16 21.17 -0.62
N PRO A 23 26.71 22.35 -0.94
CA PRO A 23 27.68 23.03 -0.09
C PRO A 23 27.15 23.28 1.34
N HIS A 24 25.87 23.58 1.49
CA HIS A 24 25.22 23.86 2.78
C HIS A 24 24.32 22.72 3.26
N GLY A 25 24.33 21.56 2.59
CA GLY A 25 23.52 20.42 2.98
C GLY A 25 22.04 20.55 2.63
N ARG A 26 21.66 21.42 1.68
CA ARG A 26 20.24 21.62 1.31
C ARG A 26 19.66 20.50 0.44
N GLY A 27 20.48 19.64 -0.13
CA GLY A 27 20.03 18.51 -0.94
C GLY A 27 20.70 18.41 -2.32
N SER A 28 20.18 17.52 -3.14
CA SER A 28 20.73 17.23 -4.47
C SER A 28 20.52 18.40 -5.43
N ILE A 29 19.45 19.18 -5.27
CA ILE A 29 19.20 20.38 -6.07
C ILE A 29 20.27 21.44 -5.82
N GLU A 30 20.67 21.67 -4.57
CA GLU A 30 21.76 22.60 -4.25
C GLU A 30 23.09 22.10 -4.81
N HIS A 31 23.32 20.79 -4.76
CA HIS A 31 24.49 20.19 -5.38
C HIS A 31 24.53 20.40 -6.91
N ALA A 32 23.41 20.15 -7.58
CA ALA A 32 23.29 20.35 -9.03
C ALA A 32 23.29 21.83 -9.44
N ALA A 33 22.87 22.74 -8.55
CA ALA A 33 22.88 24.18 -8.81
C ALA A 33 24.28 24.76 -9.05
N VAL A 34 25.35 24.06 -8.62
CA VAL A 34 26.73 24.43 -8.94
C VAL A 34 26.97 24.42 -10.46
N GLN A 35 26.34 23.49 -11.18
CA GLN A 35 26.44 23.37 -12.63
C GLN A 35 25.27 24.06 -13.35
N SER A 36 24.11 24.15 -12.69
CA SER A 36 22.88 24.73 -13.24
C SER A 36 22.25 25.73 -12.27
N PRO A 37 22.73 26.99 -12.20
CA PRO A 37 22.33 27.97 -11.19
C PRO A 37 20.84 28.33 -11.16
N ARG A 38 20.11 28.09 -12.27
CA ARG A 38 18.66 28.35 -12.36
C ARG A 38 17.81 27.26 -11.72
N LEU A 39 18.37 26.07 -11.50
CA LEU A 39 17.63 24.88 -11.07
C LEU A 39 16.84 25.06 -9.75
N PRO A 40 17.38 25.72 -8.70
CA PRO A 40 16.61 25.90 -7.47
C PRO A 40 15.30 26.67 -7.66
N GLY A 41 15.28 27.64 -8.59
CA GLY A 41 14.07 28.42 -8.89
C GLY A 41 13.06 27.71 -9.79
N GLN A 42 13.42 26.55 -10.35
CA GLN A 42 12.58 25.75 -11.26
C GLN A 42 11.85 24.59 -10.54
N VAL A 43 12.23 24.30 -9.29
CA VAL A 43 11.59 23.26 -8.49
C VAL A 43 10.46 23.90 -7.69
N ALA A 44 9.23 23.49 -8.00
CA ALA A 44 8.05 24.07 -7.37
C ALA A 44 7.82 23.53 -5.95
N VAL A 45 8.14 22.24 -5.73
CA VAL A 45 7.88 21.55 -4.47
C VAL A 45 9.08 20.72 -4.07
N HIS A 46 9.61 20.97 -2.88
CA HIS A 46 10.65 20.15 -2.25
C HIS A 46 10.04 19.38 -1.09
N VAL A 47 10.19 18.06 -1.11
CA VAL A 47 9.76 17.17 -0.03
C VAL A 47 10.99 16.61 0.65
N GLY A 48 10.97 16.54 1.98
CA GLY A 48 12.07 15.96 2.73
C GLY A 48 11.63 15.30 4.03
N THR A 49 12.59 14.69 4.72
CA THR A 49 12.35 14.01 6.00
C THR A 49 13.32 14.45 7.07
N LEU A 50 12.83 14.46 8.30
CA LEU A 50 13.61 14.72 9.51
C LEU A 50 14.20 13.43 10.10
N SER A 51 13.79 12.25 9.62
CA SER A 51 14.16 10.95 10.21
C SER A 51 15.44 10.30 9.70
N LYS A 52 16.13 10.93 8.76
CA LYS A 52 17.36 10.40 8.15
C LYS A 52 18.59 11.16 8.64
N ALA A 53 19.21 11.97 7.78
CA ALA A 53 20.43 12.69 8.15
C ALA A 53 20.24 13.64 9.35
N LEU A 54 19.01 14.12 9.56
CA LEU A 54 18.65 15.01 10.66
C LEU A 54 18.33 14.28 11.99
N GLY A 55 18.28 12.95 12.01
CA GLY A 55 18.22 12.16 13.24
C GLY A 55 17.01 12.40 14.15
N SER A 56 15.92 12.94 13.62
CA SER A 56 14.69 13.29 14.34
C SER A 56 13.49 12.48 13.79
N ALA A 57 12.28 13.02 13.79
CA ALA A 57 11.09 12.40 13.21
C ALA A 57 10.21 13.44 12.52
N GLY A 58 9.55 13.03 11.43
CA GLY A 58 8.64 13.89 10.64
C GLY A 58 9.06 14.09 9.19
N GLY A 59 8.19 14.76 8.44
CA GLY A 59 8.40 15.17 7.06
C GLY A 59 8.17 16.66 6.91
N PHE A 60 8.71 17.26 5.86
CA PHE A 60 8.49 18.67 5.54
C PHE A 60 8.29 18.86 4.05
N VAL A 61 7.57 19.93 3.70
CA VAL A 61 7.46 20.45 2.35
C VAL A 61 7.98 21.88 2.37
N SER A 62 8.74 22.27 1.35
CA SER A 62 9.15 23.65 1.13
C SER A 62 8.92 24.05 -0.33
N GLY A 63 8.62 25.33 -0.55
CA GLY A 63 8.27 25.90 -1.84
C GLY A 63 7.80 27.34 -1.67
N SER A 64 6.97 27.83 -2.60
CA SER A 64 6.43 29.20 -2.52
C SER A 64 5.48 29.39 -1.33
N GLY A 65 5.34 30.62 -0.85
CA GLY A 65 4.37 30.94 0.22
C GLY A 65 2.95 30.50 -0.13
N ALA A 66 2.50 30.78 -1.36
CA ALA A 66 1.20 30.36 -1.87
C ALA A 66 0.99 28.83 -1.83
N LEU A 67 2.03 28.03 -2.13
CA LEU A 67 1.97 26.58 -2.00
C LEU A 67 1.79 26.16 -0.54
N ILE A 68 2.57 26.76 0.36
CA ILE A 68 2.53 26.43 1.79
C ILE A 68 1.17 26.81 2.39
N ASP A 69 0.64 28.00 2.06
CA ASP A 69 -0.68 28.44 2.50
C ASP A 69 -1.78 27.51 1.97
N TRP A 70 -1.69 27.09 0.71
CA TRP A 70 -2.64 26.14 0.14
C TRP A 70 -2.58 24.78 0.85
N LEU A 71 -1.39 24.23 1.08
CA LEU A 71 -1.21 22.97 1.80
C LEU A 71 -1.70 23.05 3.24
N TYR A 72 -1.42 24.16 3.93
CA TYR A 72 -1.89 24.39 5.30
C TYR A 72 -3.42 24.31 5.40
N ASN A 73 -4.13 24.84 4.41
CA ASN A 73 -5.60 24.88 4.39
C ASN A 73 -6.26 23.64 3.77
N ARG A 74 -5.58 22.89 2.89
CA ARG A 74 -6.19 21.81 2.09
C ARG A 74 -5.62 20.42 2.36
N ALA A 75 -4.41 20.30 2.88
CA ALA A 75 -3.77 19.00 3.07
C ALA A 75 -4.37 18.27 4.28
N ARG A 76 -5.29 17.33 4.02
CA ARG A 76 -5.94 16.51 5.05
C ARG A 76 -4.94 15.85 6.02
N PRO A 77 -3.79 15.29 5.58
CA PRO A 77 -2.82 14.69 6.50
C PRO A 77 -2.14 15.70 7.45
N TYR A 78 -2.17 16.98 7.11
CA TYR A 78 -1.67 18.06 7.97
C TYR A 78 -2.78 18.55 8.92
N VAL A 79 -3.96 18.87 8.40
CA VAL A 79 -5.09 19.44 9.16
C VAL A 79 -5.64 18.46 10.20
N PHE A 80 -5.73 17.17 9.87
CA PHE A 80 -6.36 16.15 10.72
C PHE A 80 -5.35 15.25 11.43
N SER A 81 -4.17 15.77 11.74
CA SER A 81 -3.14 15.04 12.48
C SER A 81 -2.63 15.85 13.67
N THR A 82 -2.27 15.16 14.76
CA THR A 82 -1.67 15.80 15.93
C THR A 82 -0.29 16.36 15.56
N ALA A 83 -0.03 17.61 15.96
CA ALA A 83 1.26 18.25 15.74
C ALA A 83 2.43 17.43 16.34
N SER A 84 3.61 17.56 15.72
CA SER A 84 4.82 16.90 16.20
C SER A 84 5.16 17.35 17.63
N PRO A 85 5.64 16.45 18.51
CA PRO A 85 6.02 16.82 19.87
C PRO A 85 7.08 17.94 19.88
N PRO A 86 7.00 18.93 20.80
CA PRO A 86 7.96 20.04 20.84
C PRO A 86 9.43 19.59 20.94
N ALA A 87 9.71 18.49 21.64
CA ALA A 87 11.05 17.92 21.73
C ALA A 87 11.59 17.44 20.37
N VAL A 88 10.73 16.88 19.52
CA VAL A 88 11.09 16.43 18.16
C VAL A 88 11.36 17.65 17.27
N ALA A 89 10.54 18.71 17.39
CA ALA A 89 10.79 19.96 16.68
C ALA A 89 12.13 20.60 17.09
N ALA A 90 12.41 20.68 18.40
CA ALA A 90 13.67 21.20 18.92
C ALA A 90 14.90 20.39 18.44
N ALA A 91 14.80 19.05 18.46
CA ALA A 91 15.86 18.18 17.94
C ALA A 91 16.10 18.41 16.43
N SER A 92 15.04 18.65 15.67
CA SER A 92 15.13 18.93 14.23
C SER A 92 15.79 20.27 13.93
N ILE A 93 15.49 21.30 14.73
CA ILE A 93 16.14 22.62 14.64
C ILE A 93 17.64 22.48 14.93
N ALA A 94 18.00 21.84 16.04
CA ALA A 94 19.40 21.60 16.40
C ALA A 94 20.15 20.79 15.33
N ALA A 95 19.49 19.80 14.71
CA ALA A 95 20.09 19.02 13.63
C ALA A 95 20.36 19.88 12.38
N LEU A 96 19.46 20.80 12.03
CA LEU A 96 19.67 21.75 10.93
C LEU A 96 20.82 22.72 11.22
N GLU A 97 20.93 23.22 12.44
CA GLU A 97 22.05 24.06 12.89
C GLU A 97 23.38 23.31 12.76
N ILE A 98 23.44 22.05 13.19
CA ILE A 98 24.62 21.19 13.04
C ILE A 98 24.96 20.98 11.55
N VAL A 99 23.98 20.69 10.70
CA VAL A 99 24.20 20.49 9.25
C VAL A 99 24.82 21.72 8.59
N GLN A 100 24.46 22.92 9.05
CA GLN A 100 24.99 24.19 8.57
C GLN A 100 26.38 24.49 9.14
N ALA A 101 26.61 24.22 10.43
CA ALA A 101 27.83 24.57 11.13
C ALA A 101 28.98 23.57 10.94
N GLU A 102 28.67 22.29 10.66
CA GLU A 102 29.63 21.17 10.65
C GLU A 102 29.72 20.49 9.26
N PRO A 103 30.19 21.19 8.20
CA PRO A 103 30.31 20.64 6.85
C PRO A 103 31.23 19.41 6.77
N GLU A 104 32.22 19.30 7.67
CA GLU A 104 33.17 18.19 7.73
C GLU A 104 32.49 16.83 7.92
N ARG A 105 31.30 16.79 8.54
CA ARG A 105 30.49 15.56 8.66
C ARG A 105 30.04 15.05 7.31
N ARG A 106 29.55 15.96 6.46
CA ARG A 106 29.08 15.65 5.11
C ARG A 106 30.25 15.23 4.23
N GLU A 107 31.38 15.91 4.33
CA GLU A 107 32.60 15.48 3.64
C GLU A 107 33.07 14.10 4.09
N ALA A 108 33.00 13.80 5.40
CA ALA A 108 33.37 12.49 5.93
C ALA A 108 32.46 11.38 5.38
N VAL A 109 31.14 11.60 5.30
CA VAL A 109 30.21 10.66 4.65
C VAL A 109 30.62 10.38 3.21
N HIS A 110 30.92 11.41 2.42
CA HIS A 110 31.33 11.27 1.02
C HIS A 110 32.65 10.54 0.86
N ARG A 111 33.66 10.90 1.67
CA ARG A 111 34.97 10.20 1.70
C ARG A 111 34.80 8.73 2.07
N ASN A 112 34.01 8.43 3.10
CA ASN A 112 33.76 7.07 3.56
C ASN A 112 33.01 6.24 2.50
N ALA A 113 32.03 6.84 1.82
CA ALA A 113 31.29 6.15 0.76
C ALA A 113 32.17 5.86 -0.46
N ALA A 114 33.06 6.78 -0.82
CA ALA A 114 34.04 6.58 -1.87
C ALA A 114 35.04 5.46 -1.51
N LEU A 115 35.58 5.49 -0.29
CA LEU A 115 36.49 4.45 0.20
C LEU A 115 35.82 3.07 0.21
N LEU A 116 34.57 2.97 0.69
CA LEU A 116 33.85 1.70 0.69
C LEU A 116 33.64 1.16 -0.73
N ARG A 117 33.25 2.01 -1.69
CA ARG A 117 33.14 1.59 -3.10
C ARG A 117 34.46 1.11 -3.66
N GLU A 118 35.55 1.82 -3.41
CA GLU A 118 36.90 1.42 -3.85
C GLU A 118 37.27 0.04 -3.29
N LEU A 119 37.09 -0.18 -1.99
CA LEU A 119 37.39 -1.45 -1.34
C LEU A 119 36.51 -2.60 -1.88
N LEU A 120 35.21 -2.35 -2.08
CA LEU A 120 34.28 -3.34 -2.64
C LEU A 120 34.65 -3.70 -4.08
N HIS A 121 34.96 -2.71 -4.92
CA HIS A 121 35.41 -2.95 -6.30
C HIS A 121 36.74 -3.72 -6.34
N ALA A 122 37.69 -3.38 -5.45
CA ALA A 122 38.94 -4.12 -5.33
C ALA A 122 38.73 -5.58 -4.87
N ALA A 123 37.69 -5.83 -4.08
CA ALA A 123 37.27 -7.16 -3.65
C ALA A 123 36.36 -7.89 -4.67
N GLY A 124 36.06 -7.29 -5.83
CA GLY A 124 35.28 -7.90 -6.90
C GLY A 124 33.76 -7.80 -6.75
N TRP A 125 33.25 -7.00 -5.81
CA TRP A 125 31.81 -6.76 -5.64
C TRP A 125 31.32 -5.63 -6.55
N SER A 126 30.11 -5.79 -7.09
CA SER A 126 29.44 -4.73 -7.86
C SER A 126 28.65 -3.79 -6.94
N THR A 127 28.86 -2.48 -7.11
CA THR A 127 28.07 -1.42 -6.45
C THR A 127 27.14 -0.68 -7.41
N GLY A 128 26.94 -1.22 -8.61
CA GLY A 128 26.11 -0.62 -9.66
C GLY A 128 26.60 0.77 -10.05
N ALA A 129 25.66 1.67 -10.36
CA ALA A 129 25.95 3.07 -10.68
C ALA A 129 25.90 3.99 -9.45
N SER A 130 26.02 3.46 -8.23
CA SER A 130 25.88 4.30 -7.04
C SER A 130 27.02 5.30 -6.91
N VAL A 131 26.65 6.58 -6.88
CA VAL A 131 27.55 7.69 -6.56
C VAL A 131 27.30 8.25 -5.15
N SER A 132 26.38 7.65 -4.40
CA SER A 132 25.84 8.24 -3.16
C SER A 132 26.38 7.64 -1.87
N GLN A 133 25.97 8.18 -0.72
CA GLN A 133 26.28 7.61 0.59
C GLN A 133 25.60 6.26 0.87
N ILE A 134 24.71 5.82 -0.03
CA ILE A 134 24.11 4.49 -0.01
C ILE A 134 24.91 3.64 -1.01
N VAL A 135 25.69 2.69 -0.51
CA VAL A 135 26.53 1.82 -1.32
C VAL A 135 25.87 0.44 -1.38
N PRO A 136 25.20 0.09 -2.50
CA PRO A 136 24.63 -1.23 -2.66
C PRO A 136 25.75 -2.25 -2.94
N ILE A 137 25.53 -3.50 -2.53
CA ILE A 137 26.35 -4.64 -2.91
C ILE A 137 25.41 -5.62 -3.61
N HIS A 138 25.50 -5.73 -4.93
CA HIS A 138 24.60 -6.59 -5.69
C HIS A 138 24.89 -8.06 -5.42
N ALA A 139 23.84 -8.80 -5.07
CA ALA A 139 23.88 -10.24 -4.76
C ALA A 139 23.09 -11.07 -5.77
N GLY A 140 22.19 -10.44 -6.54
CA GLY A 140 21.37 -11.09 -7.56
C GLY A 140 20.14 -11.76 -6.94
N GLU A 141 20.26 -13.04 -6.62
CA GLU A 141 19.16 -13.81 -6.06
C GLU A 141 18.86 -13.45 -4.60
N ALA A 142 17.59 -13.57 -4.22
CA ALA A 142 17.11 -13.18 -2.89
C ALA A 142 17.72 -14.06 -1.79
N GLU A 143 17.89 -15.37 -2.02
CA GLU A 143 18.51 -16.26 -1.04
C GLU A 143 19.99 -15.93 -0.82
N VAL A 144 20.69 -15.51 -1.87
CA VAL A 144 22.11 -15.11 -1.78
C VAL A 144 22.24 -13.84 -0.94
N ALA A 145 21.41 -12.83 -1.20
CA ALA A 145 21.40 -11.60 -0.42
C ALA A 145 21.10 -11.88 1.07
N LEU A 146 20.12 -12.74 1.36
CA LEU A 146 19.77 -13.16 2.71
C LEU A 146 20.91 -13.90 3.41
N ALA A 147 21.54 -14.87 2.73
CA ALA A 147 22.66 -15.64 3.27
C ALA A 147 23.84 -14.72 3.62
N LEU A 148 24.21 -13.80 2.72
CA LEU A 148 25.27 -12.82 2.98
C LEU A 148 24.93 -11.90 4.17
N SER A 149 23.68 -11.42 4.25
CA SER A 149 23.22 -10.59 5.37
C SER A 149 23.31 -11.30 6.72
N SER A 150 22.86 -12.56 6.78
CA SER A 150 22.93 -13.38 8.00
C SER A 150 24.38 -13.66 8.41
N GLN A 151 25.26 -13.98 7.46
CA GLN A 151 26.68 -14.22 7.74
C GLN A 151 27.41 -12.96 8.25
N LEU A 152 27.07 -11.79 7.69
CA LEU A 152 27.56 -10.52 8.21
C LEU A 152 27.10 -10.28 9.64
N ALA A 153 25.83 -10.59 9.94
CA ALA A 153 25.28 -10.44 11.29
C ALA A 153 26.01 -11.33 12.31
N GLU A 154 26.34 -12.57 11.97
CA GLU A 154 27.15 -13.47 12.81
C GLU A 154 28.55 -12.89 13.13
N ARG A 155 29.06 -12.01 12.27
CA ARG A 155 30.35 -11.32 12.43
C ARG A 155 30.22 -9.93 13.05
N GLY A 156 29.02 -9.57 13.53
CA GLY A 156 28.74 -8.30 14.19
C GLY A 156 28.40 -7.15 13.23
N PHE A 157 28.15 -7.42 11.94
CA PHE A 157 27.73 -6.42 10.96
C PHE A 157 26.25 -6.55 10.63
N TYR A 158 25.47 -5.51 10.96
CA TYR A 158 24.09 -5.43 10.52
C TYR A 158 23.99 -4.72 9.17
N VAL A 159 23.88 -5.50 8.08
CA VAL A 159 23.67 -4.99 6.72
C VAL A 159 22.42 -5.65 6.12
N PRO A 160 21.30 -4.93 5.97
CA PRO A 160 20.05 -5.53 5.52
C PRO A 160 20.09 -5.92 4.04
N ALA A 161 19.54 -7.09 3.74
CA ALA A 161 19.23 -7.52 2.38
C ALA A 161 17.93 -6.87 1.87
N ILE A 162 17.99 -6.24 0.71
CA ILE A 162 16.86 -5.70 -0.04
C ILE A 162 16.53 -6.68 -1.16
N ARG A 163 15.26 -7.08 -1.25
CA ARG A 163 14.74 -8.11 -2.15
C ARG A 163 13.36 -7.71 -2.69
N PRO A 164 12.80 -8.41 -3.69
CA PRO A 164 11.43 -8.16 -4.15
C PRO A 164 10.42 -8.13 -2.98
N PRO A 165 9.43 -7.22 -3.01
CA PRO A 165 9.08 -6.29 -4.11
C PRO A 165 9.85 -4.97 -4.11
N SER A 166 10.78 -4.72 -3.18
CA SER A 166 11.50 -3.44 -3.07
C SER A 166 12.53 -3.21 -4.18
N VAL A 167 12.96 -4.27 -4.84
CA VAL A 167 13.83 -4.28 -6.04
C VAL A 167 13.30 -5.34 -7.02
N PRO A 168 13.60 -5.25 -8.33
CA PRO A 168 13.25 -6.27 -9.31
C PRO A 168 13.77 -7.66 -8.94
N VAL A 169 13.10 -8.70 -9.46
CA VAL A 169 13.57 -10.09 -9.33
C VAL A 169 14.93 -10.23 -10.00
N GLY A 170 15.87 -10.95 -9.35
CA GLY A 170 17.24 -11.09 -9.82
C GLY A 170 18.16 -9.88 -9.51
N GLU A 171 17.64 -8.84 -8.85
CA GLU A 171 18.41 -7.63 -8.49
C GLU A 171 18.54 -7.42 -6.98
N SER A 172 18.42 -8.48 -6.18
CA SER A 172 18.58 -8.40 -4.73
C SER A 172 19.99 -7.94 -4.36
N LEU A 173 20.09 -7.15 -3.30
CA LEU A 173 21.33 -6.48 -2.90
C LEU A 173 21.41 -6.30 -1.38
N LEU A 174 22.61 -6.11 -0.86
CA LEU A 174 22.81 -5.58 0.49
C LEU A 174 22.90 -4.05 0.41
N ARG A 175 22.14 -3.34 1.24
CA ARG A 175 22.13 -1.87 1.24
C ARG A 175 22.96 -1.31 2.38
N VAL A 176 24.21 -0.93 2.09
CA VAL A 176 25.08 -0.27 3.08
C VAL A 176 24.80 1.23 3.10
N SER A 177 24.40 1.76 4.26
CA SER A 177 24.21 3.20 4.47
C SER A 177 25.41 3.76 5.24
N VAL A 178 26.24 4.56 4.59
CA VAL A 178 27.49 5.06 5.16
C VAL A 178 27.24 6.27 6.05
N SER A 179 27.92 6.31 7.20
CA SER A 179 27.87 7.39 8.19
C SER A 179 29.21 8.12 8.29
N ALA A 180 29.17 9.39 8.71
CA ALA A 180 30.36 10.17 9.05
C ALA A 180 31.20 9.50 10.16
N ARG A 181 30.56 8.68 11.00
CA ARG A 181 31.19 8.03 12.15
C ARG A 181 31.86 6.70 11.83
N HIS A 182 31.65 6.14 10.64
CA HIS A 182 32.40 4.94 10.25
C HIS A 182 33.87 5.31 10.08
N SER A 183 34.75 4.55 10.73
CA SER A 183 36.18 4.65 10.49
C SER A 183 36.56 3.89 9.21
N ALA A 184 37.71 4.24 8.62
CA ALA A 184 38.26 3.47 7.50
C ALA A 184 38.47 1.98 7.88
N GLU A 185 38.73 1.70 9.16
CA GLU A 185 38.88 0.34 9.65
C GLU A 185 37.55 -0.43 9.71
N ASP A 186 36.45 0.23 10.09
CA ASP A 186 35.12 -0.40 10.02
C ASP A 186 34.77 -0.83 8.59
N LEU A 187 35.10 0.01 7.62
CA LEU A 187 34.85 -0.26 6.21
C LEU A 187 35.72 -1.41 5.69
N ARG A 188 37.01 -1.47 6.07
CA ARG A 188 37.89 -2.58 5.71
C ARG A 188 37.42 -3.90 6.32
N ARG A 189 37.06 -3.90 7.60
CA ARG A 189 36.55 -5.10 8.28
C ARG A 189 35.25 -5.60 7.66
N LEU A 190 34.35 -4.70 7.23
CA LEU A 190 33.15 -5.09 6.49
C LEU A 190 33.49 -5.79 5.16
N VAL A 191 34.42 -5.24 4.38
CA VAL A 191 34.82 -5.82 3.09
C VAL A 191 35.57 -7.15 3.27
N GLU A 192 36.42 -7.26 4.29
CA GLU A 192 37.07 -8.52 4.66
C GLU A 192 36.05 -9.59 5.06
N ALA A 193 35.04 -9.18 5.84
CA ALA A 193 33.95 -10.06 6.24
C ALA A 193 33.13 -10.58 5.02
N LEU A 194 33.06 -9.81 3.93
CA LEU A 194 32.49 -10.24 2.65
C LEU A 194 33.46 -11.15 1.85
N GLY A 195 34.75 -10.82 1.83
CA GLY A 195 35.76 -11.45 0.96
C GLY A 195 36.19 -12.86 1.38
N SER A 196 36.17 -13.20 2.67
CA SER A 196 36.65 -14.51 3.16
C SER A 196 35.87 -15.74 2.62
N GLN A 197 34.76 -15.53 1.90
CA GLN A 197 33.87 -16.60 1.45
C GLN A 197 33.55 -16.61 -0.04
N VAL A 198 34.15 -15.74 -0.87
CA VAL A 198 34.02 -15.88 -2.34
C VAL A 198 34.51 -17.26 -2.79
N LEU A 199 35.47 -17.88 -2.10
CA LEU A 199 35.88 -19.28 -2.35
C LEU A 199 34.83 -20.35 -1.95
N ALA A 200 33.99 -20.09 -0.95
CA ALA A 200 32.90 -21.01 -0.56
C ALA A 200 31.67 -20.84 -1.45
N ALA A 201 31.36 -19.62 -1.87
CA ALA A 201 30.31 -19.31 -2.83
C ALA A 201 30.68 -19.73 -4.27
N VAL A 202 31.94 -19.59 -4.68
CA VAL A 202 32.48 -20.15 -5.93
C VAL A 202 32.47 -21.68 -5.90
N GLY A 203 32.60 -22.32 -4.74
CA GLY A 203 32.32 -23.75 -4.58
C GLY A 203 30.88 -24.11 -4.97
N LEU A 204 29.91 -23.25 -4.64
CA LEU A 204 28.52 -23.36 -5.09
C LEU A 204 28.36 -23.07 -6.60
N THR A 205 29.14 -22.15 -7.16
CA THR A 205 29.12 -21.84 -8.60
C THR A 205 29.78 -22.93 -9.46
N PHE A 206 30.87 -23.56 -8.98
CA PHE A 206 31.53 -24.70 -9.62
C PHE A 206 30.65 -25.95 -9.54
N PHE A 207 29.88 -26.10 -8.45
CA PHE A 207 28.85 -27.13 -8.30
C PHE A 207 27.67 -26.90 -9.27
N ASN A 208 27.25 -25.64 -9.47
CA ASN A 208 26.25 -25.28 -10.49
C ASN A 208 26.76 -25.45 -11.93
N ALA A 209 28.07 -25.28 -12.19
CA ALA A 209 28.68 -25.55 -13.48
C ALA A 209 28.76 -27.06 -13.80
N LEU A 210 28.97 -27.91 -12.79
CA LEU A 210 28.86 -29.37 -12.95
C LEU A 210 27.41 -29.82 -13.20
N LEU A 211 26.43 -29.11 -12.63
CA LEU A 211 24.99 -29.32 -12.87
C LEU A 211 24.52 -28.84 -14.27
N ALA A 212 25.34 -28.06 -14.99
CA ALA A 212 25.07 -27.61 -16.35
C ALA A 212 25.48 -28.64 -17.44
N ILE A 213 25.98 -29.82 -17.06
CA ILE A 213 26.16 -30.93 -18.00
C ILE A 213 24.78 -31.47 -18.39
N ARG A 214 24.33 -31.00 -19.55
CA ARG A 214 23.08 -31.35 -20.22
C ARG A 214 22.97 -32.88 -20.36
N SER A 215 22.09 -33.50 -19.57
CA SER A 215 21.60 -34.85 -19.88
C SER A 215 20.78 -34.78 -21.18
N PRO A 216 20.94 -35.72 -22.12
CA PRO A 216 20.15 -35.73 -23.34
C PRO A 216 18.66 -35.89 -23.02
N PRO A 217 17.76 -35.23 -23.78
CA PRO A 217 16.32 -35.27 -23.50
C PRO A 217 15.77 -36.66 -23.87
N GLY A 218 15.12 -37.35 -22.92
CA GLY A 218 14.35 -38.56 -23.21
C GLY A 218 14.41 -39.70 -22.19
N THR A 219 15.24 -39.65 -21.15
CA THR A 219 15.24 -40.71 -20.12
C THR A 219 14.32 -40.36 -18.98
N GLU A 220 13.11 -40.93 -18.98
CA GLU A 220 12.28 -40.93 -17.79
C GLU A 220 12.99 -41.68 -16.66
N ARG A 221 13.18 -40.98 -15.52
CA ARG A 221 13.59 -41.48 -14.19
C ARG A 221 15.10 -41.54 -13.87
N PRO A 222 15.87 -40.43 -14.02
CA PRO A 222 17.23 -40.33 -13.45
C PRO A 222 17.25 -40.54 -11.92
N ALA A 223 16.19 -40.14 -11.21
CA ALA A 223 16.08 -40.31 -9.75
C ALA A 223 16.05 -41.79 -9.29
N LEU A 224 15.46 -42.69 -10.08
CA LEU A 224 15.38 -44.12 -9.73
C LEU A 224 16.75 -44.80 -9.85
N ILE A 225 17.49 -44.49 -10.90
CA ILE A 225 18.84 -45.03 -11.15
C ILE A 225 19.80 -44.57 -10.05
N VAL A 226 19.76 -43.29 -9.69
CA VAL A 226 20.56 -42.74 -8.59
C VAL A 226 20.21 -43.40 -7.25
N THR A 227 18.93 -43.63 -6.98
CA THR A 227 18.48 -44.30 -5.74
C THR A 227 18.97 -45.75 -5.65
N ILE A 228 18.93 -46.49 -6.76
CA ILE A 228 19.42 -47.87 -6.83
C ILE A 228 20.94 -47.92 -6.62
N LEU A 229 21.69 -47.04 -7.27
CA LEU A 229 23.14 -46.91 -7.09
C LEU A 229 23.52 -46.56 -5.65
N LEU A 230 22.80 -45.61 -5.03
CA LEU A 230 23.01 -45.24 -3.63
C LEU A 230 22.73 -46.41 -2.68
N GLY A 231 21.71 -47.23 -2.98
CA GLY A 231 21.40 -48.45 -2.25
C GLY A 231 22.53 -49.49 -2.31
N VAL A 232 23.11 -49.71 -3.49
CA VAL A 232 24.24 -50.62 -3.68
C VAL A 232 25.49 -50.12 -2.94
N VAL A 233 25.81 -48.83 -3.04
CA VAL A 233 26.94 -48.23 -2.32
C VAL A 233 26.74 -48.32 -0.80
N THR A 234 25.52 -48.12 -0.32
CA THR A 234 25.18 -48.25 1.11
C THR A 234 25.44 -49.66 1.62
N LEU A 235 25.09 -50.67 0.83
CA LEU A 235 25.37 -52.07 1.17
C LEU A 235 26.87 -52.33 1.28
N PHE A 236 27.68 -51.84 0.34
CA PHE A 236 29.14 -52.00 0.39
C PHE A 236 29.78 -51.27 1.59
N VAL A 237 29.29 -50.07 1.93
CA VAL A 237 29.78 -49.31 3.08
C VAL A 237 29.43 -49.99 4.40
N LEU A 238 28.22 -50.56 4.53
CA LEU A 238 27.82 -51.32 5.71
C LEU A 238 28.63 -52.61 5.87
N VAL A 239 28.91 -53.32 4.78
CA VAL A 239 29.78 -54.50 4.78
C VAL A 239 31.22 -54.11 5.16
N GLY A 240 31.74 -53.02 4.62
CA GLY A 240 33.05 -52.47 4.99
C GLY A 240 33.13 -52.07 6.47
N ALA A 241 32.09 -51.42 6.99
CA ALA A 241 31.97 -51.04 8.40
C ALA A 241 31.95 -52.28 9.33
N PHE A 242 31.25 -53.34 8.93
CA PHE A 242 31.25 -54.63 9.65
C PHE A 242 32.65 -55.23 9.76
N PHE A 243 33.41 -55.30 8.66
CA PHE A 243 34.79 -55.78 8.73
C PHE A 243 35.71 -54.83 9.50
N ALA A 244 35.54 -53.51 9.35
CA ALA A 244 36.32 -52.51 10.07
C ALA A 244 36.08 -52.55 11.59
N SER A 245 34.87 -52.90 12.04
CA SER A 245 34.52 -53.05 13.47
C SER A 245 35.36 -54.10 14.20
N LYS A 246 36.01 -55.02 13.47
CA LYS A 246 36.91 -56.01 14.05
C LYS A 246 38.27 -55.42 14.44
N TYR A 247 38.66 -54.32 13.81
CA TYR A 247 39.99 -53.71 13.96
C TYR A 247 39.94 -52.31 14.57
N TRP A 248 38.82 -51.60 14.43
CA TRP A 248 38.61 -50.23 14.90
C TRP A 248 37.65 -50.22 16.08
N HIS A 249 37.87 -49.29 17.02
CA HIS A 249 36.96 -49.13 18.15
C HIS A 249 35.54 -48.78 17.64
N TRP A 250 34.53 -49.50 18.14
CA TRP A 250 33.15 -49.48 17.64
C TRP A 250 32.55 -48.07 17.52
N ALA A 251 32.90 -47.15 18.42
CA ALA A 251 32.43 -45.77 18.39
C ALA A 251 32.83 -45.01 17.10
N HIS A 252 34.04 -45.22 16.56
CA HIS A 252 34.49 -44.54 15.34
C HIS A 252 33.76 -45.07 14.10
N VAL A 253 33.49 -46.38 14.07
CA VAL A 253 32.71 -47.01 13.00
C VAL A 253 31.27 -46.47 13.00
N LEU A 254 30.68 -46.29 14.19
CA LEU A 254 29.32 -45.78 14.33
C LEU A 254 29.20 -44.31 13.89
N VAL A 255 30.20 -43.48 14.20
CA VAL A 255 30.29 -42.09 13.72
C VAL A 255 30.43 -42.03 12.20
N LEU A 256 31.29 -42.87 11.59
CA LEU A 256 31.46 -42.92 10.13
C LEU A 256 30.18 -43.36 9.41
N VAL A 257 29.49 -44.36 9.94
CA VAL A 257 28.20 -44.82 9.40
C VAL A 257 27.14 -43.72 9.54
N ALA A 258 27.11 -42.98 10.65
CA ALA A 258 26.20 -41.84 10.82
C ALA A 258 26.46 -40.71 9.81
N PHE A 259 27.73 -40.35 9.58
CA PHE A 259 28.09 -39.38 8.53
C PHE A 259 27.69 -39.85 7.13
N TYR A 260 27.87 -41.14 6.84
CA TYR A 260 27.45 -41.73 5.57
C TYR A 260 25.93 -41.61 5.36
N PHE A 261 25.11 -42.00 6.35
CA PHE A 261 23.66 -41.87 6.24
C PHE A 261 23.18 -40.42 6.16
N ALA A 262 23.84 -39.49 6.84
CA ALA A 262 23.56 -38.06 6.70
C ALA A 262 23.86 -37.56 5.28
N ALA A 263 24.99 -37.97 4.68
CA ALA A 263 25.36 -37.63 3.30
C ALA A 263 24.37 -38.23 2.28
N VAL A 264 23.93 -39.47 2.49
CA VAL A 264 22.90 -40.15 1.69
C VAL A 264 21.56 -39.43 1.79
N GLY A 265 21.12 -39.06 3.00
CA GLY A 265 19.90 -38.29 3.20
C GLY A 265 19.92 -36.94 2.49
N TYR A 266 21.06 -36.25 2.57
CA TYR A 266 21.27 -34.98 1.85
C TYR A 266 21.24 -35.16 0.33
N ALA A 267 21.82 -36.23 -0.21
CA ALA A 267 21.79 -36.54 -1.64
C ALA A 267 20.36 -36.81 -2.16
N ILE A 268 19.52 -37.50 -1.36
CA ILE A 268 18.12 -37.77 -1.71
C ILE A 268 17.28 -36.49 -1.70
N LEU A 269 17.48 -35.63 -0.69
CA LEU A 269 16.83 -34.31 -0.61
C LEU A 269 17.22 -33.42 -1.79
N ALA A 270 18.50 -33.40 -2.16
CA ALA A 270 18.99 -32.68 -3.32
C ALA A 270 18.36 -33.19 -4.63
N ALA A 271 18.24 -34.51 -4.80
CA ALA A 271 17.62 -35.11 -5.98
C ALA A 271 16.12 -34.74 -6.10
N ARG A 272 15.38 -34.73 -4.98
CA ARG A 272 13.97 -34.29 -4.99
C ARG A 272 13.83 -32.79 -5.27
N SER A 273 14.69 -31.97 -4.69
CA SER A 273 14.71 -30.53 -4.95
C SER A 273 14.97 -30.24 -6.44
N LEU A 274 15.86 -31.01 -7.08
CA LEU A 274 16.13 -30.91 -8.52
C LEU A 274 14.91 -31.26 -9.38
N ASP A 275 14.20 -32.34 -9.04
CA ASP A 275 12.99 -32.76 -9.76
C ASP A 275 11.87 -31.70 -9.67
N THR A 276 11.67 -31.15 -8.46
CA THR A 276 10.75 -30.03 -8.24
C THR A 276 11.16 -28.79 -9.04
N ARG A 277 12.46 -28.45 -9.07
CA ARG A 277 12.97 -27.31 -9.85
C ARG A 277 12.79 -27.50 -11.36
N LEU A 278 12.99 -28.71 -11.88
CA LEU A 278 12.76 -29.02 -13.30
C LEU A 278 11.28 -28.89 -13.68
N GLN A 279 10.37 -29.30 -12.79
CA GLN A 279 8.94 -29.10 -13.00
C GLN A 279 8.57 -27.61 -13.01
N TYR A 280 9.10 -26.82 -12.07
CA TYR A 280 8.87 -25.37 -12.05
C TYR A 280 9.51 -24.65 -13.23
N GLN A 281 10.68 -25.06 -13.70
CA GLN A 281 11.28 -24.47 -14.91
C GLN A 281 10.47 -24.76 -16.16
N LYS A 282 9.86 -25.95 -16.26
CA LYS A 282 8.94 -26.27 -17.36
C LYS A 282 7.69 -25.38 -17.32
N GLN A 283 7.10 -25.21 -16.14
CA GLN A 283 5.96 -24.31 -15.95
C GLN A 283 6.31 -22.84 -16.20
N LEU A 284 7.52 -22.41 -15.81
CA LEU A 284 8.02 -21.06 -16.03
C LEU A 284 8.21 -20.78 -17.53
N ALA A 285 8.80 -21.71 -18.28
CA ALA A 285 8.95 -21.57 -19.73
C ALA A 285 7.58 -21.50 -20.44
N GLU A 286 6.60 -22.30 -20.00
CA GLU A 286 5.22 -22.22 -20.50
C GLU A 286 4.56 -20.87 -20.14
N ALA A 287 4.81 -20.36 -18.93
CA ALA A 287 4.29 -19.07 -18.48
C ALA A 287 4.93 -17.87 -19.20
N GLU A 288 6.23 -17.92 -19.49
CA GLU A 288 6.96 -16.88 -20.25
C GLU A 288 6.46 -16.80 -21.70
N VAL A 289 6.28 -17.94 -22.37
CA VAL A 289 5.70 -17.98 -23.73
C VAL A 289 4.28 -17.42 -23.72
N ASN A 290 3.49 -17.72 -22.69
CA ASN A 290 2.14 -17.15 -22.53
C ASN A 290 2.19 -15.64 -22.28
N LEU A 291 3.14 -15.15 -21.48
CA LEU A 291 3.29 -13.73 -21.17
C LEU A 291 3.71 -12.92 -22.41
N GLU A 292 4.67 -13.42 -23.19
CA GLU A 292 5.09 -12.77 -24.44
C GLU A 292 3.93 -12.67 -25.43
N GLN A 293 3.14 -13.73 -25.58
CA GLN A 293 1.92 -13.70 -26.39
C GLN A 293 0.92 -12.64 -25.88
N GLN A 294 0.75 -12.52 -24.56
CA GLN A 294 -0.14 -11.53 -23.96
C GLN A 294 0.33 -10.09 -24.18
N VAL A 295 1.64 -9.83 -24.12
CA VAL A 295 2.20 -8.50 -24.39
C VAL A 295 1.95 -8.10 -25.84
N VAL A 296 2.13 -9.02 -26.79
CA VAL A 296 1.85 -8.78 -28.22
C VAL A 296 0.37 -8.50 -28.46
N LEU A 297 -0.53 -9.25 -27.81
CA LEU A 297 -1.98 -9.01 -27.86
C LEU A 297 -2.38 -7.66 -27.25
N ASN A 298 -1.79 -7.29 -26.12
CA ASN A 298 -2.08 -6.04 -25.41
C ASN A 298 -1.60 -4.81 -26.21
N ASP A 299 -0.43 -4.91 -26.83
CA ASP A 299 0.07 -3.88 -27.73
C ASP A 299 -0.75 -3.75 -29.02
N ALA A 300 -1.24 -4.88 -29.55
CA ALA A 300 -2.16 -4.90 -30.69
C ALA A 300 -3.51 -4.24 -30.36
N MET A 301 -4.04 -4.44 -29.15
CA MET A 301 -5.26 -3.76 -28.67
C MET A 301 -5.04 -2.25 -28.48
N LYS A 302 -3.88 -1.84 -27.96
CA LYS A 302 -3.56 -0.41 -27.72
C LYS A 302 -3.37 0.39 -29.00
N ARG A 303 -2.83 -0.22 -30.05
CA ARG A 303 -2.52 0.47 -31.32
C ARG A 303 -3.57 0.24 -32.41
N GLY A 304 -4.51 -0.68 -32.21
CA GLY A 304 -5.47 -1.13 -33.21
C GLY A 304 -4.80 -2.00 -34.27
N THR A 305 -5.10 -3.30 -34.27
CA THR A 305 -4.58 -4.26 -35.26
C THR A 305 -5.64 -4.62 -36.30
N GLN A 306 -5.23 -4.82 -37.55
CA GLN A 306 -6.06 -5.36 -38.64
C GLN A 306 -5.66 -6.80 -39.04
N ASP A 307 -4.74 -7.41 -38.30
CA ASP A 307 -4.31 -8.79 -38.56
C ASP A 307 -5.46 -9.78 -38.25
N PRO A 308 -6.02 -10.48 -39.26
CA PRO A 308 -7.19 -11.34 -39.09
C PRO A 308 -6.96 -12.50 -38.10
N GLN A 309 -5.72 -12.98 -37.95
CA GLN A 309 -5.41 -14.08 -37.03
C GLN A 309 -5.41 -13.60 -35.57
N LEU A 310 -4.83 -12.44 -35.30
CA LEU A 310 -4.86 -11.81 -33.97
C LEU A 310 -6.26 -11.33 -33.60
N VAL A 311 -7.02 -10.78 -34.55
CA VAL A 311 -8.42 -10.39 -34.33
C VAL A 311 -9.27 -11.61 -33.99
N ASN A 312 -9.11 -12.74 -34.69
CA ASN A 312 -9.80 -13.99 -34.34
C ASN A 312 -9.34 -14.57 -33.00
N GLN A 313 -8.06 -14.45 -32.61
CA GLN A 313 -7.59 -14.89 -31.30
C GLN A 313 -8.12 -14.02 -30.16
N LEU A 314 -8.22 -12.70 -30.36
CA LEU A 314 -8.85 -11.77 -29.42
C LEU A 314 -10.35 -12.10 -29.26
N ALA A 315 -11.05 -12.28 -30.38
CA ALA A 315 -12.46 -12.68 -30.40
C ALA A 315 -12.69 -14.08 -29.78
N ALA A 316 -11.78 -15.03 -29.99
CA ALA A 316 -11.87 -16.38 -29.41
C ALA A 316 -11.53 -16.44 -27.91
N ARG A 317 -10.67 -15.54 -27.39
CA ARG A 317 -10.32 -15.49 -25.96
C ARG A 317 -11.28 -14.66 -25.12
N GLU A 318 -11.97 -13.67 -25.69
CA GLU A 318 -13.15 -13.08 -25.02
C GLU A 318 -14.21 -14.13 -24.70
N ILE A 319 -14.29 -15.21 -25.48
CA ILE A 319 -15.20 -16.35 -25.24
C ILE A 319 -14.69 -17.31 -24.14
N LEU A 320 -13.38 -17.33 -23.84
CA LEU A 320 -12.78 -18.25 -22.85
C LEU A 320 -12.67 -17.68 -21.43
N ALA A 321 -12.68 -16.34 -21.26
CA ALA A 321 -12.90 -15.73 -19.94
C ALA A 321 -14.33 -15.95 -19.41
N ALA A 322 -15.22 -16.47 -20.26
CA ALA A 322 -16.62 -16.78 -19.95
C ALA A 322 -16.88 -18.28 -19.71
N GLN A 323 -15.86 -19.15 -19.65
CA GLN A 323 -16.08 -20.60 -19.52
C GLN A 323 -16.09 -21.18 -18.10
N ASP A 324 -15.76 -20.37 -17.07
CA ASP A 324 -16.02 -20.72 -15.66
C ASP A 324 -17.06 -19.80 -14.98
N ALA A 325 -17.69 -18.92 -15.75
CA ALA A 325 -18.88 -18.21 -15.31
C ALA A 325 -20.08 -18.90 -15.95
N GLU A 326 -20.89 -19.54 -15.11
CA GLU A 326 -22.20 -20.07 -15.50
C GLU A 326 -22.95 -19.04 -16.37
N SER A 327 -22.98 -19.34 -17.67
CA SER A 327 -24.04 -19.04 -18.64
C SER A 327 -24.98 -17.87 -18.35
N PHE A 328 -24.53 -16.62 -18.36
CA PHE A 328 -25.43 -15.46 -18.51
C PHE A 328 -24.73 -14.29 -19.21
N PRO A 329 -25.41 -13.53 -20.09
CA PRO A 329 -24.86 -12.28 -20.61
C PRO A 329 -24.74 -11.26 -19.47
N GLY A 330 -23.54 -11.10 -18.93
CA GLY A 330 -23.29 -10.30 -17.73
C GLY A 330 -23.36 -8.79 -17.94
N VAL A 331 -23.61 -8.05 -16.85
CA VAL A 331 -23.62 -6.57 -16.77
C VAL A 331 -22.44 -5.93 -17.49
N VAL A 332 -21.25 -6.53 -17.39
CA VAL A 332 -20.00 -6.07 -18.02
C VAL A 332 -20.10 -6.08 -19.55
N GLN A 333 -20.77 -7.06 -20.14
CA GLN A 333 -20.93 -7.15 -21.60
C GLN A 333 -21.93 -6.10 -22.11
N GLN A 334 -23.01 -5.87 -21.35
CA GLN A 334 -23.98 -4.81 -21.65
C GLN A 334 -23.35 -3.42 -21.48
N GLU A 335 -22.59 -3.21 -20.41
CA GLU A 335 -21.81 -1.99 -20.19
C GLU A 335 -20.82 -1.74 -21.32
N HIS A 336 -20.12 -2.78 -21.80
CA HIS A 336 -19.18 -2.66 -22.92
C HIS A 336 -19.87 -2.22 -24.21
N VAL A 337 -21.02 -2.84 -24.56
CA VAL A 337 -21.83 -2.45 -25.73
C VAL A 337 -22.30 -0.99 -25.59
N LEU A 338 -22.80 -0.61 -24.41
CA LEU A 338 -23.25 0.74 -24.12
C LEU A 338 -22.11 1.77 -24.13
N ARG A 339 -20.91 1.40 -23.68
CA ARG A 339 -19.70 2.24 -23.75
C ARG A 339 -19.20 2.42 -25.18
N MET A 340 -19.22 1.35 -25.98
CA MET A 340 -18.85 1.42 -27.40
C MET A 340 -19.84 2.28 -28.19
N GLN A 341 -21.14 2.12 -27.93
CA GLN A 341 -22.16 3.03 -28.46
C GLN A 341 -21.91 4.46 -27.96
N ASN A 342 -21.72 4.70 -26.65
CA ASN A 342 -21.44 6.04 -26.09
C ASN A 342 -20.19 6.73 -26.66
N ARG A 343 -19.12 5.99 -26.98
CA ARG A 343 -17.91 6.55 -27.62
C ARG A 343 -18.16 7.04 -29.05
N SER A 344 -19.18 6.52 -29.73
CA SER A 344 -19.60 6.98 -31.06
C SER A 344 -20.55 8.18 -31.04
N ARG A 345 -21.02 8.62 -29.85
CA ARG A 345 -22.14 9.59 -29.67
C ARG A 345 -21.75 11.09 -29.73
N GLY A 346 -20.53 11.43 -30.10
CA GLY A 346 -20.09 12.82 -30.12
C GLY A 346 -20.06 13.47 -28.72
N ARG A 347 -20.27 14.78 -28.64
CA ARG A 347 -20.09 15.57 -27.42
C ARG A 347 -21.32 15.51 -26.49
N VAL A 348 -21.07 15.50 -25.18
CA VAL A 348 -22.11 15.52 -24.13
C VAL A 348 -21.88 16.73 -23.23
N TRP A 349 -22.93 17.52 -23.00
CA TRP A 349 -22.89 18.67 -22.11
C TRP A 349 -23.60 18.33 -20.80
N ARG A 350 -22.86 18.36 -19.69
CA ARG A 350 -23.37 18.11 -18.34
C ARG A 350 -23.54 19.43 -17.59
N ASN A 351 -24.42 19.45 -16.59
CA ASN A 351 -24.72 20.64 -15.76
C ASN A 351 -25.28 21.82 -16.59
N VAL A 352 -26.19 21.50 -17.50
CA VAL A 352 -26.96 22.52 -18.24
C VAL A 352 -28.11 22.97 -17.34
N ILE A 353 -28.25 24.26 -17.06
CA ILE A 353 -29.24 24.75 -16.09
C ILE A 353 -30.27 25.61 -16.83
N PRO A 354 -31.59 25.35 -16.70
CA PRO A 354 -32.61 26.25 -17.22
C PRO A 354 -32.54 27.60 -16.48
N LEU A 355 -32.50 28.70 -17.23
CA LEU A 355 -32.33 30.06 -16.70
C LEU A 355 -33.66 30.79 -16.49
N GLY A 356 -34.78 30.18 -16.88
CA GLY A 356 -36.12 30.75 -16.75
C GLY A 356 -37.23 29.74 -17.03
N ALA A 357 -38.48 30.19 -16.88
CA ALA A 357 -39.64 29.39 -17.23
C ALA A 357 -39.76 29.23 -18.76
N PRO A 358 -40.29 28.09 -19.26
CA PRO A 358 -40.53 27.90 -20.69
C PRO A 358 -41.47 28.96 -21.25
N ASN A 359 -41.25 29.37 -22.50
CA ASN A 359 -42.15 30.27 -23.21
C ASN A 359 -43.55 29.64 -23.33
N PRO A 360 -44.64 30.31 -22.91
CA PRO A 360 -45.98 29.73 -22.90
C PRO A 360 -46.58 29.46 -24.29
N GLU A 361 -46.07 30.09 -25.35
CA GLU A 361 -46.55 29.87 -26.74
C GLU A 361 -45.71 28.87 -27.53
N THR A 362 -44.40 28.82 -27.29
CA THR A 362 -43.46 27.97 -28.06
C THR A 362 -42.79 26.86 -27.26
N GLY A 363 -42.92 26.87 -25.93
CA GLY A 363 -42.24 25.92 -25.04
C GLY A 363 -40.72 26.11 -24.94
N ALA A 364 -40.15 27.13 -25.60
CA ALA A 364 -38.70 27.36 -25.64
C ALA A 364 -38.12 27.69 -24.26
N VAL A 365 -36.95 27.12 -23.94
CA VAL A 365 -36.25 27.31 -22.66
C VAL A 365 -34.84 27.84 -22.91
N GLU A 366 -34.50 28.93 -22.23
CA GLU A 366 -33.13 29.43 -22.17
C GLU A 366 -32.33 28.60 -21.16
N VAL A 367 -31.18 28.08 -21.58
CA VAL A 367 -30.31 27.24 -20.75
C VAL A 367 -28.88 27.77 -20.69
N GLY A 368 -28.24 27.63 -19.53
CA GLY A 368 -26.84 27.99 -19.30
C GLY A 368 -25.94 26.75 -19.16
N PHE A 369 -24.77 26.78 -19.80
CA PHE A 369 -23.78 25.69 -19.78
C PHE A 369 -22.66 26.00 -18.80
N ASN A 370 -22.82 25.59 -17.54
CA ASN A 370 -21.93 25.98 -16.44
C ASN A 370 -21.02 24.81 -15.99
N GLU A 371 -19.69 25.00 -16.02
CA GLU A 371 -18.73 24.05 -15.42
C GLU A 371 -18.64 24.17 -13.89
N LYS A 372 -19.34 25.13 -13.27
CA LYS A 372 -19.47 25.27 -11.81
C LYS A 372 -20.93 25.43 -11.40
N ARG A 373 -21.34 24.67 -10.38
CA ARG A 373 -22.61 24.81 -9.66
C ARG A 373 -22.67 26.23 -9.07
N PRO A 374 -23.69 27.06 -9.36
CA PRO A 374 -23.82 28.36 -8.74
C PRO A 374 -24.10 28.20 -7.23
N ALA A 375 -23.39 28.97 -6.40
CA ALA A 375 -23.65 29.07 -4.98
C ALA A 375 -25.06 29.65 -4.78
N GLY A 376 -25.98 28.87 -4.22
CA GLY A 376 -27.36 29.34 -3.95
C GLY A 376 -28.47 28.29 -4.03
N ALA A 377 -28.22 27.07 -4.51
CA ALA A 377 -29.20 25.99 -4.41
C ALA A 377 -29.12 25.34 -3.02
N ALA A 378 -29.99 25.79 -2.11
CA ALA A 378 -30.11 25.26 -0.76
C ALA A 378 -30.26 23.72 -0.77
N ALA A 379 -29.29 23.04 -0.16
CA ALA A 379 -29.53 21.71 0.37
C ALA A 379 -30.19 21.90 1.75
N GLU A 380 -31.43 21.47 1.90
CA GLU A 380 -31.97 21.23 3.24
C GLU A 380 -31.14 20.12 3.88
N GLY A 381 -30.33 20.49 4.88
CA GLY A 381 -29.46 19.57 5.59
C GLY A 381 -28.32 20.28 6.31
N GLU A 382 -28.62 20.79 7.51
CA GLU A 382 -27.71 21.26 8.56
C GLU A 382 -26.77 22.43 8.23
N ALA A 383 -27.19 23.62 8.67
CA ALA A 383 -26.35 24.79 8.83
C ALA A 383 -25.22 24.52 9.85
N ILE A 384 -23.97 24.80 9.45
CA ILE A 384 -22.90 25.12 10.39
C ILE A 384 -22.69 26.63 10.30
N GLU A 385 -23.08 27.35 11.34
CA GLU A 385 -22.85 28.79 11.51
C GLU A 385 -21.34 29.10 11.51
N GLY A 386 -20.90 30.09 10.71
CA GLY A 386 -19.54 30.60 10.82
C GLY A 386 -18.90 31.32 9.62
N GLU A 387 -19.64 31.75 8.58
CA GLU A 387 -19.04 32.57 7.51
C GLU A 387 -19.24 34.08 7.80
N GLU A 388 -18.13 34.77 8.04
CA GLU A 388 -18.02 36.25 8.07
C GLU A 388 -18.25 36.84 6.66
N PRO A 389 -18.71 38.11 6.56
CA PRO A 389 -19.03 38.72 5.28
C PRO A 389 -17.78 39.00 4.43
N PRO A 390 -17.91 39.07 3.09
CA PRO A 390 -16.79 39.34 2.21
C PRO A 390 -16.25 40.75 2.41
N ILE A 391 -14.93 40.85 2.39
CA ILE A 391 -14.18 42.12 2.42
C ILE A 391 -14.47 42.88 1.12
N GLU A 392 -14.99 44.10 1.24
CA GLU A 392 -15.14 45.02 0.11
C GLU A 392 -13.75 45.42 -0.43
N GLY A 393 -13.50 45.11 -1.71
CA GLY A 393 -12.36 45.66 -2.45
C GLY A 393 -11.54 44.63 -3.21
N GLU A 394 -12.12 44.00 -4.23
CA GLU A 394 -11.35 43.35 -5.30
C GLU A 394 -12.13 43.34 -6.63
N GLU A 395 -12.50 44.53 -7.11
CA GLU A 395 -12.66 44.74 -8.55
C GLU A 395 -11.32 45.21 -9.11
N ALA A 396 -10.59 44.32 -9.79
CA ALA A 396 -10.03 44.56 -11.12
C ALA A 396 -9.03 43.46 -11.54
N ALA A 397 -9.26 42.97 -12.77
CA ALA A 397 -8.27 42.41 -13.70
C ALA A 397 -7.73 40.99 -13.46
N ALA A 398 -8.44 40.01 -14.01
CA ALA A 398 -7.81 38.92 -14.76
C ALA A 398 -8.69 38.59 -15.98
N GLU A 399 -8.16 38.77 -17.19
CA GLU A 399 -8.81 38.27 -18.41
C GLU A 399 -9.00 36.75 -18.30
N PRO A 400 -10.18 36.20 -18.63
CA PRO A 400 -10.43 34.77 -18.48
C PRO A 400 -9.68 34.00 -19.58
N ALA A 401 -8.87 33.03 -19.17
CA ALA A 401 -8.25 32.02 -20.03
C ALA A 401 -9.26 31.50 -21.08
N GLU A 402 -8.81 31.37 -22.34
CA GLU A 402 -9.62 30.89 -23.47
C GLU A 402 -10.48 29.68 -23.08
N ARG A 403 -11.78 29.91 -22.92
CA ARG A 403 -12.75 28.89 -22.50
C ARG A 403 -13.07 27.98 -23.68
N THR A 404 -13.12 26.67 -23.44
CA THR A 404 -13.46 25.66 -24.46
C THR A 404 -14.77 26.03 -25.18
N PRO A 405 -14.77 26.11 -26.53
CA PRO A 405 -15.98 26.45 -27.31
C PRO A 405 -17.12 25.49 -27.01
N LEU A 406 -18.37 25.97 -27.06
CA LEU A 406 -19.57 25.15 -26.80
C LEU A 406 -19.86 24.12 -27.89
N GLU A 407 -19.41 24.34 -29.13
CA GLU A 407 -19.63 23.44 -30.28
C GLU A 407 -21.12 23.04 -30.47
N LEU A 408 -22.03 23.99 -30.22
CA LEU A 408 -23.46 23.87 -30.51
C LEU A 408 -23.74 24.59 -31.82
N GLU A 409 -24.41 23.91 -32.75
CA GLU A 409 -24.81 24.48 -34.04
C GLU A 409 -26.30 24.85 -33.99
N PRO A 410 -26.70 26.07 -34.38
CA PRO A 410 -28.11 26.42 -34.57
C PRO A 410 -28.79 25.42 -35.53
N ASP A 411 -30.09 25.18 -35.35
CA ASP A 411 -30.91 24.19 -36.04
C ASP A 411 -30.55 22.71 -35.80
N SER A 412 -29.56 22.41 -34.96
CA SER A 412 -29.28 21.02 -34.59
C SER A 412 -30.27 20.49 -33.54
N ILE A 413 -30.55 19.17 -33.61
CA ILE A 413 -31.43 18.48 -32.65
C ILE A 413 -30.57 17.91 -31.52
N VAL A 414 -31.01 18.14 -30.29
CA VAL A 414 -30.40 17.62 -29.07
C VAL A 414 -31.42 16.92 -28.19
N TYR A 415 -30.95 15.95 -27.42
CA TYR A 415 -31.77 15.14 -26.51
C TYR A 415 -31.47 15.54 -25.07
N VAL A 416 -32.48 15.98 -24.35
CA VAL A 416 -32.32 16.56 -23.00
C VAL A 416 -32.83 15.60 -21.95
N PHE A 417 -32.03 15.41 -20.91
CA PHE A 417 -32.36 14.61 -19.73
C PHE A 417 -32.19 15.44 -18.45
N GLU A 418 -33.10 15.29 -17.50
CA GLU A 418 -33.00 15.84 -16.15
C GLU A 418 -32.17 14.89 -15.28
N ALA A 419 -31.12 15.38 -14.64
CA ALA A 419 -30.36 14.62 -13.66
C ALA A 419 -30.98 14.79 -12.27
N GLY A 420 -31.40 13.68 -11.65
CA GLY A 420 -31.99 13.69 -10.32
C GLY A 420 -32.11 12.30 -9.68
N PRO A 421 -32.40 12.23 -8.37
CA PRO A 421 -32.71 10.98 -7.72
C PRO A 421 -34.00 10.37 -8.30
N LEU A 422 -34.04 9.05 -8.40
CA LEU A 422 -35.27 8.30 -8.61
C LEU A 422 -36.26 8.58 -7.46
N GLU A 423 -37.47 9.05 -7.77
CA GLU A 423 -38.53 9.21 -6.76
C GLU A 423 -38.77 7.88 -6.04
N GLY A 424 -38.54 7.84 -4.71
CA GLY A 424 -38.77 6.65 -3.89
C GLY A 424 -37.59 5.68 -3.75
N THR A 425 -36.38 6.01 -4.22
CA THR A 425 -35.16 5.22 -3.91
C THR A 425 -34.08 6.05 -3.24
N ASP A 426 -33.44 5.45 -2.23
CA ASP A 426 -32.34 6.06 -1.49
C ASP A 426 -31.08 6.11 -2.38
N GLY A 427 -30.83 7.26 -3.00
CA GLY A 427 -29.50 7.63 -3.49
C GLY A 427 -29.08 7.15 -4.90
N GLN A 428 -29.98 6.53 -5.69
CA GLN A 428 -29.67 6.23 -7.08
C GLN A 428 -30.00 7.43 -8.00
N SER A 429 -28.96 8.07 -8.55
CA SER A 429 -29.12 9.11 -9.57
C SER A 429 -29.46 8.50 -10.93
N THR A 430 -30.57 8.90 -11.53
CA THR A 430 -30.88 8.53 -12.92
C THR A 430 -31.19 9.76 -13.75
N ASN A 431 -30.80 9.71 -15.02
CA ASN A 431 -31.15 10.76 -15.98
C ASN A 431 -32.52 10.42 -16.57
N GLN A 432 -33.49 11.31 -16.41
CA GLN A 432 -34.84 11.13 -16.92
C GLN A 432 -35.03 11.94 -18.20
N TYR A 433 -35.55 11.31 -19.25
CA TYR A 433 -35.75 11.98 -20.52
C TYR A 433 -36.79 13.11 -20.43
N LEU A 434 -36.39 14.33 -20.84
CA LEU A 434 -37.27 15.50 -20.91
C LEU A 434 -37.83 15.71 -22.32
N GLY A 435 -37.03 15.43 -23.37
CA GLY A 435 -37.48 15.62 -24.74
C GLY A 435 -36.38 15.89 -25.77
N GLU A 436 -36.80 16.07 -27.02
CA GLU A 436 -35.99 16.50 -28.16
C GLU A 436 -36.17 18.00 -28.35
N PHE A 437 -35.06 18.71 -28.52
CA PHE A 437 -35.06 20.15 -28.69
C PHE A 437 -34.24 20.52 -29.92
N ARG A 438 -34.75 21.48 -30.68
CA ARG A 438 -33.98 22.22 -31.69
C ARG A 438 -33.23 23.35 -31.00
N ILE A 439 -31.97 23.55 -31.34
CA ILE A 439 -31.20 24.72 -30.90
C ILE A 439 -31.63 25.91 -31.76
N ASP A 440 -32.36 26.86 -31.18
CA ASP A 440 -32.79 28.09 -31.87
C ASP A 440 -31.63 29.08 -31.98
N SER A 441 -30.97 29.38 -30.86
CA SER A 441 -29.86 30.32 -30.81
C SER A 441 -28.84 29.93 -29.75
N VAL A 442 -27.58 30.33 -29.95
CA VAL A 442 -26.45 30.09 -29.04
C VAL A 442 -25.73 31.41 -28.82
N GLU A 443 -25.47 31.75 -27.57
CA GLU A 443 -24.65 32.90 -27.19
C GLU A 443 -23.31 32.40 -26.60
N PRO A 444 -22.24 32.29 -27.42
CA PRO A 444 -20.99 31.68 -26.99
C PRO A 444 -20.30 32.42 -25.84
N ALA A 445 -20.46 33.76 -25.77
CA ALA A 445 -19.87 34.61 -24.75
C ALA A 445 -20.52 34.42 -23.37
N ALA A 446 -21.86 34.33 -23.33
CA ALA A 446 -22.64 34.09 -22.13
C ALA A 446 -22.71 32.60 -21.75
N ARG A 447 -22.32 31.71 -22.67
CA ARG A 447 -22.49 30.25 -22.58
C ARG A 447 -23.94 29.84 -22.37
N THR A 448 -24.84 30.50 -23.08
CA THR A 448 -26.28 30.20 -23.07
C THR A 448 -26.74 29.69 -24.44
N ALA A 449 -27.83 28.95 -24.46
CA ALA A 449 -28.54 28.60 -25.69
C ALA A 449 -30.04 28.60 -25.44
N VAL A 450 -30.82 28.84 -26.49
CA VAL A 450 -32.28 28.69 -26.47
C VAL A 450 -32.61 27.35 -27.11
N LEU A 451 -33.28 26.49 -26.33
CA LEU A 451 -33.72 25.17 -26.75
C LEU A 451 -35.23 25.20 -26.99
N GLU A 452 -35.65 24.95 -28.23
CA GLU A 452 -37.06 24.91 -28.62
C GLU A 452 -37.53 23.45 -28.76
N PRO A 453 -38.60 23.02 -28.06
CA PRO A 453 -39.09 21.64 -28.14
C PRO A 453 -39.66 21.33 -29.54
N LEU A 454 -39.37 20.14 -30.07
CA LEU A 454 -39.93 19.68 -31.35
C LEU A 454 -41.41 19.27 -31.22
N ASP A 455 -42.19 19.38 -32.32
CA ASP A 455 -43.67 19.40 -32.41
C ASP A 455 -44.46 18.35 -31.58
N HIS A 456 -43.87 17.21 -31.25
CA HIS A 456 -44.43 16.16 -30.40
C HIS A 456 -44.47 16.48 -28.90
N LEU A 457 -43.71 17.48 -28.44
CA LEU A 457 -43.72 17.94 -27.03
C LEU A 457 -44.60 19.17 -26.82
N ALA A 458 -44.72 20.03 -27.85
CA ALA A 458 -45.56 21.23 -27.82
C ALA A 458 -47.06 20.90 -27.80
N THR A 459 -47.44 19.72 -28.28
CA THR A 459 -48.84 19.24 -28.34
C THR A 459 -49.20 18.27 -27.21
N ASP A 460 -48.24 17.83 -26.38
CA ASP A 460 -48.45 16.99 -25.20
C ASP A 460 -48.58 17.87 -23.93
N PRO A 461 -49.79 18.01 -23.34
CA PRO A 461 -49.99 18.81 -22.12
C PRO A 461 -49.13 18.32 -20.95
N TYR A 462 -48.82 17.02 -20.90
CA TYR A 462 -47.99 16.44 -19.84
C TYR A 462 -46.50 16.73 -20.06
N ALA A 463 -46.04 16.83 -21.30
CA ALA A 463 -44.67 17.23 -21.60
C ALA A 463 -44.39 18.69 -21.19
N THR A 464 -45.35 19.57 -21.45
CA THR A 464 -45.26 20.99 -21.12
C THR A 464 -45.25 21.22 -19.60
N ASP A 465 -46.16 20.58 -18.85
CA ASP A 465 -46.18 20.65 -17.38
C ASP A 465 -44.88 20.10 -16.75
N ARG A 466 -44.32 19.02 -17.31
CA ARG A 466 -43.02 18.48 -16.86
C ARG A 466 -41.86 19.45 -17.08
N LEU A 467 -41.82 20.11 -18.25
CA LEU A 467 -40.76 21.06 -18.58
C LEU A 467 -40.81 22.28 -17.66
N ILE A 468 -42.02 22.75 -17.33
CA ILE A 468 -42.25 23.82 -16.36
C ILE A 468 -41.77 23.38 -14.97
N LYS A 469 -42.16 22.20 -14.49
CA LYS A 469 -41.74 21.65 -13.18
C LYS A 469 -40.23 21.42 -13.11
N SER A 470 -39.60 20.96 -14.19
CA SER A 470 -38.14 20.78 -14.24
C SER A 470 -37.41 22.12 -14.18
N SER A 471 -37.88 23.11 -14.93
CA SER A 471 -37.32 24.46 -14.96
C SER A 471 -37.48 25.18 -13.61
N GLN A 472 -38.61 24.99 -12.92
CA GLN A 472 -38.84 25.54 -11.59
C GLN A 472 -37.97 24.91 -10.50
N ARG A 473 -37.57 23.64 -10.67
CA ARG A 473 -36.70 22.92 -9.72
C ARG A 473 -35.22 23.25 -9.86
N ASN A 474 -34.81 23.98 -10.91
CA ASN A 474 -33.41 24.22 -11.27
C ASN A 474 -32.57 22.93 -11.27
N ALA A 475 -33.17 21.80 -11.64
CA ALA A 475 -32.47 20.53 -11.71
C ALA A 475 -31.45 20.56 -12.85
N PRO A 476 -30.23 20.05 -12.67
CA PRO A 476 -29.23 20.04 -13.72
C PRO A 476 -29.69 19.14 -14.87
N TRP A 477 -29.65 19.66 -16.08
CA TRP A 477 -29.89 18.93 -17.31
C TRP A 477 -28.60 18.39 -17.90
N ILE A 478 -28.74 17.33 -18.68
CA ILE A 478 -27.69 16.75 -19.51
C ILE A 478 -28.20 16.74 -20.94
N VAL A 479 -27.42 17.36 -21.82
CA VAL A 479 -27.74 17.51 -23.23
C VAL A 479 -26.86 16.56 -24.02
N TYR A 480 -27.49 15.67 -24.78
CA TYR A 480 -26.83 14.71 -25.65
C TYR A 480 -27.03 15.09 -27.11
N ARG A 481 -25.96 15.00 -27.91
CA ARG A 481 -26.04 15.22 -29.37
C ARG A 481 -26.77 14.08 -30.10
N SER A 482 -26.79 12.88 -29.53
CA SER A 482 -27.48 11.71 -30.06
C SER A 482 -28.15 10.94 -28.93
N MET A 483 -29.33 10.37 -29.19
CA MET A 483 -30.11 9.65 -28.19
C MET A 483 -29.29 8.53 -27.50
N PRO A 484 -29.30 8.44 -26.15
CA PRO A 484 -28.77 7.30 -25.41
C PRO A 484 -29.49 5.99 -25.77
N ALA A 485 -28.91 4.85 -25.40
CA ALA A 485 -29.32 3.50 -25.81
C ALA A 485 -30.65 2.98 -25.24
N ASP A 486 -31.55 3.86 -24.77
CA ASP A 486 -32.89 3.43 -24.35
C ASP A 486 -33.88 3.53 -25.49
N ASP A 487 -33.58 2.73 -26.50
CA ASP A 487 -34.54 2.06 -27.33
C ASP A 487 -35.35 1.18 -26.36
N ARG A 488 -36.67 1.30 -26.31
CA ARG A 488 -37.53 0.51 -25.39
C ARG A 488 -37.33 -1.00 -25.46
N ASP A 489 -36.57 -1.43 -26.47
CA ASP A 489 -36.21 -2.78 -26.83
C ASP A 489 -34.87 -3.27 -26.27
N LEU A 490 -34.10 -2.43 -25.54
CA LEU A 490 -32.75 -2.80 -25.05
C LEU A 490 -32.74 -4.10 -24.22
N PHE A 491 -33.78 -4.32 -23.42
CA PHE A 491 -33.98 -5.56 -22.67
C PHE A 491 -35.19 -6.37 -23.18
N ALA A 492 -35.67 -6.10 -24.41
CA ALA A 492 -36.78 -6.85 -24.98
C ALA A 492 -36.42 -8.33 -25.13
N GLY A 493 -37.33 -9.19 -24.72
CA GLY A 493 -37.14 -10.64 -24.75
C GLY A 493 -36.35 -11.22 -23.57
N MET A 494 -35.86 -10.42 -22.62
CA MET A 494 -35.34 -10.91 -21.35
C MET A 494 -36.48 -11.27 -20.40
N ASP A 495 -36.32 -12.33 -19.62
CA ASP A 495 -37.27 -12.74 -18.58
C ASP A 495 -37.13 -11.88 -17.31
N GLU A 496 -38.19 -11.85 -16.50
CA GLU A 496 -38.27 -11.03 -15.29
C GLU A 496 -37.15 -11.36 -14.28
N GLU A 497 -36.79 -12.64 -14.13
CA GLU A 497 -35.72 -13.05 -13.23
C GLU A 497 -34.37 -12.44 -13.64
N THR A 498 -34.08 -12.43 -14.95
CA THR A 498 -32.88 -11.80 -15.50
C THR A 498 -32.90 -10.28 -15.31
N LEU A 499 -34.04 -9.62 -15.54
CA LEU A 499 -34.18 -8.18 -15.32
C LEU A 499 -33.91 -7.80 -13.86
N ARG A 500 -34.47 -8.54 -12.90
CA ARG A 500 -34.26 -8.30 -11.45
C ARG A 500 -32.82 -8.54 -10.98
N ARG A 501 -32.03 -9.33 -11.71
CA ARG A 501 -30.60 -9.53 -11.43
C ARG A 501 -29.72 -8.40 -11.99
N LEU A 502 -30.15 -7.76 -13.07
CA LEU A 502 -29.36 -6.76 -13.80
C LEU A 502 -29.68 -5.32 -13.37
N LEU A 503 -30.91 -5.06 -12.96
CA LEU A 503 -31.43 -3.71 -12.72
C LEU A 503 -32.04 -3.57 -11.31
N PRO A 504 -32.08 -2.35 -10.76
CA PRO A 504 -32.78 -2.07 -9.51
C PRO A 504 -34.26 -2.44 -9.59
N GLU A 505 -34.83 -2.91 -8.47
CA GLU A 505 -36.20 -3.42 -8.39
C GLU A 505 -37.24 -2.45 -8.98
N GLN A 506 -37.20 -1.18 -8.59
CA GLN A 506 -38.12 -0.16 -9.09
C GLN A 506 -38.00 0.07 -10.61
N VAL A 507 -36.80 -0.10 -11.18
CA VAL A 507 -36.56 0.06 -12.63
C VAL A 507 -37.16 -1.11 -13.40
N VAL A 508 -37.12 -2.31 -12.83
CA VAL A 508 -37.72 -3.51 -13.42
C VAL A 508 -39.24 -3.41 -13.41
N GLU A 509 -39.83 -2.94 -12.31
CA GLU A 509 -41.28 -2.73 -12.20
C GLU A 509 -41.80 -1.74 -13.24
N GLU A 510 -41.13 -0.60 -13.41
CA GLU A 510 -41.48 0.36 -14.46
C GLU A 510 -41.32 -0.23 -15.88
N TYR A 511 -40.29 -1.06 -16.08
CA TYR A 511 -40.02 -1.69 -17.37
C TYR A 511 -41.11 -2.70 -17.75
N LEU A 512 -41.52 -3.54 -16.80
CA LEU A 512 -42.57 -4.55 -17.02
C LEU A 512 -43.97 -3.93 -17.17
N ARG A 513 -44.20 -2.74 -16.61
CA ARG A 513 -45.48 -2.02 -16.71
C ARG A 513 -45.65 -1.24 -18.02
N ASP A 514 -44.58 -0.94 -18.75
CA ASP A 514 -44.67 -0.18 -20.02
C ASP A 514 -45.56 -0.91 -21.04
N GLY A 515 -46.57 -0.21 -21.57
CA GLY A 515 -47.50 -0.75 -22.56
C GLY A 515 -48.73 -1.49 -21.99
N THR A 516 -48.84 -1.63 -20.66
CA THR A 516 -50.01 -2.27 -20.02
C THR A 516 -51.17 -1.28 -19.79
N PRO A 517 -52.43 -1.74 -19.65
CA PRO A 517 -53.57 -0.86 -19.34
C PRO A 517 -53.39 -0.09 -18.04
N ALA A 518 -53.91 1.14 -17.99
CA ALA A 518 -53.88 2.00 -16.81
C ALA A 518 -54.58 1.34 -15.60
N GLN A 519 -53.95 1.45 -14.44
CA GLN A 519 -54.49 1.03 -13.14
C GLN A 519 -54.88 2.25 -12.28
N PRO A 520 -55.77 2.08 -11.28
CA PRO A 520 -56.24 3.18 -10.43
C PRO A 520 -55.14 3.93 -9.67
N ASP A 521 -54.04 3.24 -9.35
CA ASP A 521 -52.94 3.78 -8.56
C ASP A 521 -51.80 4.36 -9.43
N ASP A 522 -51.93 4.33 -10.76
CA ASP A 522 -50.90 4.86 -11.65
C ASP A 522 -50.87 6.40 -11.63
N PRO A 523 -49.68 7.03 -11.56
CA PRO A 523 -49.57 8.48 -11.61
C PRO A 523 -50.01 9.00 -12.98
N GLU A 524 -50.88 10.01 -13.00
CA GLU A 524 -51.43 10.60 -14.25
C GLU A 524 -50.34 11.01 -15.24
N ALA A 525 -49.18 11.46 -14.76
CA ALA A 525 -48.02 11.83 -15.58
C ALA A 525 -47.37 10.66 -16.35
N ARG A 526 -47.83 9.42 -16.14
CA ARG A 526 -47.38 8.19 -16.82
C ARG A 526 -48.48 7.55 -17.67
N LEU A 527 -49.68 8.14 -17.72
CA LEU A 527 -50.80 7.63 -18.49
C LEU A 527 -50.88 8.34 -19.84
N VAL A 528 -50.98 7.57 -20.92
CA VAL A 528 -51.10 8.10 -22.28
C VAL A 528 -52.29 7.43 -22.99
N SER A 529 -53.13 8.22 -23.65
CA SER A 529 -54.22 7.71 -24.49
C SER A 529 -53.71 7.45 -25.90
N ILE A 530 -53.93 6.25 -26.44
CA ILE A 530 -53.42 5.86 -27.77
C ILE A 530 -54.58 5.40 -28.66
N ASP A 531 -54.68 5.96 -29.87
CA ASP A 531 -55.69 5.55 -30.85
C ASP A 531 -55.38 4.18 -31.50
N ALA A 532 -56.30 3.71 -32.36
CA ALA A 532 -56.16 2.41 -33.04
C ALA A 532 -54.94 2.32 -33.98
N ASP A 533 -54.37 3.47 -34.37
CA ASP A 533 -53.22 3.60 -35.26
C ASP A 533 -51.89 3.79 -34.49
N GLY A 534 -51.94 3.85 -33.15
CA GLY A 534 -50.76 3.97 -32.29
C GLY A 534 -50.35 5.41 -31.97
N ASN A 535 -51.14 6.41 -32.35
CA ASN A 535 -50.85 7.82 -32.11
C ASN A 535 -51.36 8.28 -30.73
N ILE A 536 -50.64 9.22 -30.13
CA ILE A 536 -51.02 9.81 -28.84
C ILE A 536 -52.20 10.77 -29.06
N VAL A 537 -53.29 10.56 -28.33
CA VAL A 537 -54.48 11.42 -28.37
C VAL A 537 -54.48 12.35 -27.16
N PRO A 538 -54.70 13.67 -27.34
CA PRO A 538 -54.82 14.61 -26.24
C PRO A 538 -55.93 14.23 -25.25
N PRO A 539 -55.82 14.59 -23.95
CA PRO A 539 -56.78 14.20 -22.91
C PRO A 539 -58.23 14.55 -23.24
N ASP A 540 -58.45 15.76 -23.76
CA ASP A 540 -59.79 16.30 -24.05
C ASP A 540 -60.48 15.53 -25.20
N GLU A 541 -59.72 15.09 -26.21
CA GLU A 541 -60.23 14.28 -27.32
C GLU A 541 -60.35 12.79 -26.97
N ALA A 542 -59.54 12.31 -26.02
CA ALA A 542 -59.54 10.92 -25.59
C ALA A 542 -60.81 10.55 -24.80
N GLU A 543 -61.33 11.48 -23.99
CA GLU A 543 -62.60 11.29 -23.26
C GLU A 543 -63.81 11.29 -24.20
N GLU A 544 -63.82 12.14 -25.24
CA GLU A 544 -64.88 12.14 -26.27
C GLU A 544 -64.87 10.87 -27.13
N ARG A 545 -63.69 10.32 -27.43
CA ARG A 545 -63.52 9.14 -28.30
C ARG A 545 -63.52 7.80 -27.56
N GLY A 546 -63.58 7.82 -26.22
CA GLY A 546 -63.61 6.59 -25.39
C GLY A 546 -62.34 5.74 -25.51
N VAL A 547 -61.17 6.40 -25.66
CA VAL A 547 -59.89 5.72 -25.91
C VAL A 547 -59.28 5.23 -24.59
N ALA A 548 -58.73 4.01 -24.57
CA ALA A 548 -58.12 3.42 -23.39
C ALA A 548 -56.77 4.07 -23.06
N LYS A 549 -56.51 4.30 -21.77
CA LYS A 549 -55.23 4.79 -21.26
C LYS A 549 -54.27 3.62 -21.05
N ILE A 550 -53.01 3.80 -21.44
CA ILE A 550 -51.92 2.85 -21.16
C ILE A 550 -50.85 3.48 -20.28
N TYR A 551 -50.14 2.65 -19.52
CA TYR A 551 -48.98 3.06 -18.75
C TYR A 551 -47.75 3.18 -19.65
N ARG A 552 -47.05 4.32 -19.60
CA ARG A 552 -45.86 4.59 -20.39
C ARG A 552 -44.67 4.99 -19.52
N ARG A 553 -43.61 4.18 -19.54
CA ARG A 553 -42.35 4.47 -18.82
C ARG A 553 -41.58 5.59 -19.51
N ARG A 554 -40.74 6.28 -18.74
CA ARG A 554 -39.81 7.30 -19.27
C ARG A 554 -38.57 6.61 -19.84
N MET A 555 -37.99 7.22 -20.88
CA MET A 555 -36.68 6.82 -21.37
C MET A 555 -35.59 7.23 -20.36
N ARG A 556 -34.56 6.41 -20.21
CA ARG A 556 -33.53 6.47 -19.17
C ARG A 556 -32.14 6.23 -19.75
N ASP A 557 -31.12 6.86 -19.19
CA ASP A 557 -29.73 6.51 -19.54
C ASP A 557 -29.24 5.31 -18.71
N TYR A 558 -29.45 4.08 -19.22
CA TYR A 558 -29.00 2.85 -18.56
C TYR A 558 -27.48 2.76 -18.38
N ALA A 559 -26.68 3.49 -19.19
CA ALA A 559 -25.24 3.46 -19.05
C ALA A 559 -24.78 4.07 -17.72
N LEU A 560 -25.47 5.10 -17.23
CA LEU A 560 -25.14 5.71 -15.94
C LEU A 560 -25.46 4.75 -14.77
N ILE A 561 -26.60 4.06 -14.84
CA ILE A 561 -27.03 3.09 -13.82
C ILE A 561 -26.01 1.96 -13.73
N LEU A 562 -25.64 1.36 -14.86
CA LEU A 562 -24.68 0.26 -14.89
C LEU A 562 -23.27 0.68 -14.46
N ASN A 563 -22.81 1.88 -14.84
CA ASN A 563 -21.52 2.40 -14.37
C ASN A 563 -21.51 2.61 -12.84
N ASN A 564 -22.60 3.13 -12.27
CA ASN A 564 -22.71 3.30 -10.81
C ASN A 564 -22.71 1.97 -10.08
N LEU A 565 -23.40 0.96 -10.61
CA LEU A 565 -23.41 -0.40 -10.05
C LEU A 565 -22.02 -1.06 -10.12
N GLU A 566 -21.27 -0.90 -11.21
CA GLU A 566 -19.89 -1.39 -11.30
C GLU A 566 -18.95 -0.64 -10.33
N ALA A 567 -19.12 0.67 -10.15
CA ALA A 567 -18.35 1.43 -9.17
C ALA A 567 -18.60 0.91 -7.74
N GLN A 568 -19.87 0.68 -7.39
CA GLN A 568 -20.26 0.09 -6.10
C GLN A 568 -19.71 -1.33 -5.93
N ARG A 569 -19.78 -2.16 -6.97
CA ARG A 569 -19.19 -3.51 -6.97
C ARG A 569 -17.69 -3.45 -6.72
N ALA A 570 -16.97 -2.59 -7.42
CA ALA A 570 -15.52 -2.41 -7.25
C ALA A 570 -15.17 -1.96 -5.83
N GLU A 571 -15.94 -1.03 -5.26
CA GLU A 571 -15.78 -0.60 -3.87
C GLU A 571 -16.00 -1.76 -2.88
N LEU A 572 -17.09 -2.53 -3.04
CA LEU A 572 -17.42 -3.66 -2.17
C LEU A 572 -16.36 -4.77 -2.27
N VAL A 573 -15.86 -5.08 -3.47
CA VAL A 573 -14.78 -6.05 -3.66
C VAL A 573 -13.49 -5.58 -2.99
N SER A 574 -13.12 -4.30 -3.16
CA SER A 574 -11.96 -3.71 -2.49
C SER A 574 -12.10 -3.79 -0.97
N ARG A 575 -13.29 -3.49 -0.43
CA ARG A 575 -13.56 -3.54 1.01
C ARG A 575 -13.50 -4.97 1.54
N ARG A 576 -14.01 -5.96 0.81
CA ARG A 576 -13.89 -7.38 1.16
C ARG A 576 -12.44 -7.81 1.26
N LEU A 577 -11.62 -7.51 0.24
CA LEU A 577 -10.19 -7.86 0.22
C LEU A 577 -9.41 -7.19 1.36
N SER A 578 -9.73 -5.93 1.68
CA SER A 578 -9.14 -5.24 2.84
C SER A 578 -9.49 -5.96 4.15
N LEU A 579 -10.75 -6.34 4.34
CA LEU A 579 -11.20 -7.05 5.54
C LEU A 579 -10.53 -8.43 5.67
N GLU A 580 -10.40 -9.18 4.57
CA GLU A 580 -9.68 -10.46 4.55
C GLU A 580 -8.22 -10.30 4.98
N SER A 581 -7.54 -9.25 4.48
CA SER A 581 -6.17 -8.92 4.89
C SER A 581 -6.06 -8.59 6.38
N ASP A 582 -7.00 -7.80 6.90
CA ASP A 582 -6.98 -7.39 8.32
C ASP A 582 -7.30 -8.56 9.26
N ILE A 583 -8.22 -9.45 8.88
CA ILE A 583 -8.49 -10.70 9.60
C ILE A 583 -7.21 -11.56 9.67
N ALA A 584 -6.47 -11.68 8.57
CA ALA A 584 -5.21 -12.44 8.55
C ALA A 584 -4.17 -11.85 9.53
N LYS A 585 -3.99 -10.51 9.53
CA LYS A 585 -3.08 -9.82 10.47
C LYS A 585 -3.50 -10.03 11.93
N LEU A 586 -4.79 -9.93 12.23
CA LEU A 586 -5.32 -10.14 13.57
C LEU A 586 -5.10 -11.57 14.05
N ASN A 587 -5.27 -12.57 13.18
CA ASN A 587 -5.00 -13.96 13.51
C ASN A 587 -3.51 -14.20 13.81
N THR A 588 -2.60 -13.61 13.04
CA THR A 588 -1.15 -13.67 13.33
C THR A 588 -0.81 -12.98 14.65
N ALA A 589 -1.37 -11.80 14.91
CA ALA A 589 -1.16 -11.07 16.17
C ALA A 589 -1.68 -11.87 17.38
N LEU A 590 -2.84 -12.52 17.25
CA LEU A 590 -3.41 -13.38 18.29
C LEU A 590 -2.54 -14.60 18.57
N ALA A 591 -1.97 -15.23 17.54
CA ALA A 591 -1.04 -16.34 17.70
C ALA A 591 0.22 -15.90 18.46
N GLY A 592 0.83 -14.78 18.07
CA GLY A 592 1.99 -14.21 18.75
C GLY A 592 1.70 -13.80 20.21
N ALA A 593 0.52 -13.26 20.48
CA ALA A 593 0.11 -12.93 21.85
C ALA A 593 -0.02 -14.17 22.75
N LYS A 594 -0.55 -15.28 22.21
CA LYS A 594 -0.63 -16.56 22.93
C LYS A 594 0.75 -17.13 23.24
N GLU A 595 1.67 -17.12 22.27
CA GLU A 595 3.06 -17.56 22.48
C GLU A 595 3.78 -16.71 23.53
N LEU A 596 3.62 -15.38 23.47
CA LEU A 596 4.20 -14.47 24.45
C LEU A 596 3.64 -14.71 25.86
N THR A 597 2.35 -15.01 25.97
CA THR A 597 1.69 -15.31 27.25
C THR A 597 2.24 -16.58 27.85
N ALA A 598 2.35 -17.66 27.07
CA ALA A 598 2.94 -18.93 27.51
C ALA A 598 4.41 -18.76 27.94
N TYR A 599 5.19 -17.96 27.19
CA TYR A 599 6.56 -17.63 27.56
C TYR A 599 6.64 -16.89 28.90
N ARG A 600 5.76 -15.89 29.13
CA ARG A 600 5.72 -15.12 30.38
C ARG A 600 5.29 -15.96 31.58
N GLU A 601 4.37 -16.90 31.40
CA GLU A 601 4.00 -17.86 32.44
C GLU A 601 5.18 -18.77 32.82
N GLN A 602 5.95 -19.22 31.83
CA GLN A 602 7.15 -20.01 32.06
C GLN A 602 8.24 -19.20 32.79
N GLU A 603 8.46 -17.94 32.40
CA GLU A 603 9.34 -17.05 33.15
C GLU A 603 8.86 -16.90 34.59
N LEU A 604 7.59 -16.54 34.81
CA LEU A 604 7.06 -16.33 36.16
C LEU A 604 7.29 -17.55 37.07
N ALA A 605 7.11 -18.76 36.55
CA ALA A 605 7.38 -19.99 37.29
C ALA A 605 8.88 -20.13 37.67
N LYS A 606 9.79 -19.77 36.76
CA LYS A 606 11.24 -19.75 37.05
C LYS A 606 11.59 -18.70 38.10
N TRP A 607 11.08 -17.48 37.97
CA TRP A 607 11.31 -16.40 38.93
C TRP A 607 10.77 -16.75 40.32
N GLN A 608 9.63 -17.44 40.41
CA GLN A 608 9.08 -17.94 41.68
C GLN A 608 9.99 -19.00 42.32
N ALA A 609 10.55 -19.92 41.52
CA ALA A 609 11.48 -20.94 42.00
C ALA A 609 12.80 -20.31 42.51
N ASP A 610 13.35 -19.35 41.76
CA ASP A 610 14.56 -18.61 42.14
C ASP A 610 14.33 -17.79 43.42
N PHE A 611 13.18 -17.10 43.52
CA PHE A 611 12.80 -16.37 44.74
C PHE A 611 12.71 -17.29 45.97
N ALA A 612 12.09 -18.47 45.81
CA ALA A 612 12.01 -19.46 46.89
C ALA A 612 13.38 -20.05 47.27
N ALA A 613 14.33 -20.13 46.34
CA ALA A 613 15.72 -20.53 46.64
C ALA A 613 16.43 -19.44 47.44
N VAL A 614 16.36 -18.18 47.01
CA VAL A 614 16.95 -17.03 47.71
C VAL A 614 16.39 -16.89 49.12
N GLU A 615 15.09 -17.09 49.32
CA GLU A 615 14.48 -17.00 50.65
C GLU A 615 14.98 -18.11 51.60
N ARG A 616 15.22 -19.32 51.08
CA ARG A 616 15.85 -20.41 51.86
C ARG A 616 17.28 -20.08 52.24
N GLU A 617 18.07 -19.54 51.32
CA GLU A 617 19.44 -19.09 51.61
C GLU A 617 19.45 -17.97 52.65
N ARG A 618 18.54 -17.00 52.54
CA ARG A 618 18.39 -15.91 53.52
C ARG A 618 18.09 -16.46 54.91
N GLN A 619 17.19 -17.44 55.02
CA GLN A 619 16.90 -18.11 56.30
C GLN A 619 18.13 -18.84 56.87
N ALA A 620 18.89 -19.54 56.03
CA ALA A 620 20.12 -20.22 56.44
C ALA A 620 21.22 -19.25 56.90
N ILE A 621 21.39 -18.12 56.20
CA ILE A 621 22.34 -17.07 56.61
C ILE A 621 21.93 -16.48 57.96
N ASN A 622 20.64 -16.20 58.16
CA ASN A 622 20.14 -15.65 59.42
C ASN A 622 20.31 -16.62 60.59
N SER A 623 20.08 -17.93 60.39
CA SER A 623 20.30 -18.93 61.43
C SER A 623 21.79 -19.08 61.76
N HIS A 624 22.67 -19.06 60.76
CA HIS A 624 24.11 -19.11 60.97
C HIS A 624 24.63 -17.87 61.70
N LYS A 625 24.14 -16.68 61.33
CA LYS A 625 24.43 -15.42 62.04
C LYS A 625 24.03 -15.51 63.51
N ALA A 626 22.85 -16.04 63.82
CA ALA A 626 22.39 -16.20 65.20
C ALA A 626 23.30 -17.15 65.99
N ALA A 627 23.73 -18.26 65.38
CA ALA A 627 24.65 -19.21 66.01
C ALA A 627 26.03 -18.58 66.30
N LEU A 628 26.59 -17.81 65.36
CA LEU A 628 27.85 -17.10 65.55
C LEU A 628 27.76 -16.06 66.68
N LEU A 629 26.68 -15.29 66.75
CA LEU A 629 26.45 -14.34 67.84
C LEU A 629 26.41 -15.05 69.20
N ALA A 630 25.73 -16.19 69.30
CA ALA A 630 25.69 -16.97 70.53
C ALA A 630 27.08 -17.50 70.94
N GLN A 631 27.92 -17.89 69.98
CA GLN A 631 29.30 -18.31 70.25
C GLN A 631 30.16 -17.13 70.75
N VAL A 632 30.03 -15.95 70.13
CA VAL A 632 30.74 -14.74 70.57
C VAL A 632 30.34 -14.36 71.99
N ASP A 633 29.05 -14.41 72.31
CA ASP A 633 28.56 -14.13 73.67
C ASP A 633 29.07 -15.14 74.70
N ASN A 634 29.18 -16.42 74.31
CA ASN A 634 29.76 -17.44 75.18
C ASN A 634 31.27 -17.22 75.40
N ALA A 635 32.01 -16.87 74.34
CA ALA A 635 33.43 -16.56 74.43
C ALA A 635 33.68 -15.34 75.33
N ARG A 636 32.86 -14.29 75.23
CA ARG A 636 32.90 -13.13 76.12
C ARG A 636 32.69 -13.54 77.58
N ARG A 637 31.66 -14.33 77.88
CA ARG A 637 31.42 -14.84 79.24
C ARG A 637 32.61 -15.64 79.79
N LEU A 638 33.20 -16.53 78.99
CA LEU A 638 34.37 -17.31 79.40
C LEU A 638 35.59 -16.41 79.65
N LEU A 639 35.80 -15.40 78.82
CA LEU A 639 36.87 -14.42 79.01
C LEU A 639 36.69 -13.64 80.32
N ASP A 640 35.49 -13.13 80.57
CA ASP A 640 35.17 -12.39 81.80
C ASP A 640 35.40 -13.27 83.05
N GLN A 641 34.94 -14.52 83.02
CA GLN A 641 35.19 -15.50 84.09
C GLN A 641 36.68 -15.77 84.30
N THR A 642 37.45 -15.91 83.22
CA THR A 642 38.90 -16.17 83.28
C THR A 642 39.64 -14.97 83.86
N LEU A 643 39.26 -13.76 83.47
CA LEU A 643 39.82 -12.52 84.02
C LEU A 643 39.54 -12.40 85.53
N GLU A 644 38.32 -12.73 85.96
CA GLU A 644 37.93 -12.72 87.37
C GLU A 644 38.71 -13.78 88.18
N GLN A 645 38.84 -15.01 87.66
CA GLN A 645 39.66 -16.05 88.28
C GLN A 645 41.14 -15.66 88.37
N ASN A 646 41.70 -15.04 87.32
CA ASN A 646 43.07 -14.55 87.32
C ASN A 646 43.26 -13.43 88.34
N ALA A 647 42.31 -12.50 88.47
CA ALA A 647 42.35 -11.45 89.49
C ALA A 647 42.32 -12.05 90.91
N GLN A 648 41.49 -13.06 91.15
CA GLN A 648 41.44 -13.78 92.42
C GLN A 648 42.77 -14.50 92.73
N LEU A 649 43.34 -15.23 91.75
CA LEU A 649 44.64 -15.89 91.87
C LEU A 649 45.79 -14.92 92.13
N ALA A 650 45.80 -13.77 91.43
CA ALA A 650 46.79 -12.72 91.64
C ALA A 650 46.69 -12.17 93.06
N SER A 651 45.48 -11.88 93.53
CA SER A 651 45.25 -11.38 94.90
C SER A 651 45.68 -12.39 95.98
N ALA A 652 45.40 -13.69 95.79
CA ALA A 652 45.85 -14.76 96.67
C ALA A 652 47.39 -14.87 96.71
N ARG A 653 48.05 -14.84 95.55
CA ARG A 653 49.52 -14.87 95.43
C ARG A 653 50.20 -13.65 96.05
N LEU A 654 49.58 -12.48 95.93
CA LEU A 654 50.03 -11.23 96.59
C LEU A 654 49.86 -11.30 98.11
N SER A 655 48.88 -12.06 98.62
CA SER A 655 48.69 -12.26 100.06
C SER A 655 49.66 -13.31 100.66
N GLU A 656 50.11 -14.30 99.88
CA GLU A 656 51.08 -15.32 100.32
C GLU A 656 52.54 -14.84 100.28
N ARG A 657 52.89 -13.91 99.38
CA ARG A 657 54.20 -13.24 99.38
C ARG A 657 54.09 -11.90 100.11
N GLY A 658 54.41 -11.89 101.41
CA GLY A 658 54.58 -10.66 102.16
C GLY A 658 55.55 -9.70 101.44
N SER A 659 55.08 -8.47 101.20
CA SER A 659 55.87 -7.31 100.75
C SER A 659 56.71 -7.54 99.48
N LEU A 660 56.13 -7.26 98.31
CA LEU A 660 56.90 -6.96 97.10
C LEU A 660 57.11 -5.44 96.99
N THR A 661 58.38 -5.02 96.97
CA THR A 661 58.81 -3.66 96.67
C THR A 661 58.63 -3.39 95.17
N PRO A 662 58.17 -2.19 94.75
CA PRO A 662 57.99 -1.89 93.34
C PRO A 662 59.36 -1.73 92.65
N ILE A 663 59.58 -2.43 91.54
CA ILE A 663 60.68 -2.12 90.61
C ILE A 663 60.26 -0.88 89.82
N GLY A 664 61.05 0.19 89.90
CA GLY A 664 60.82 1.44 89.18
C GLY A 664 61.02 1.29 87.67
N PRO A 665 60.54 2.26 86.86
CA PRO A 665 60.57 2.18 85.41
C PRO A 665 62.02 2.26 84.91
N GLY A 666 62.58 1.14 84.44
CA GLY A 666 63.93 1.12 83.87
C GLY A 666 64.55 -0.26 83.62
N GLU A 667 64.04 -1.35 84.18
CA GLU A 667 64.66 -2.68 84.05
C GLU A 667 63.71 -3.72 83.43
N LEU A 668 63.29 -3.47 82.18
CA LEU A 668 62.72 -4.50 81.32
C LEU A 668 63.51 -4.50 80.02
N ASP A 669 64.45 -5.44 79.92
CA ASP A 669 65.14 -5.78 78.68
C ASP A 669 64.19 -6.58 77.79
N VAL A 670 63.78 -5.97 76.67
CA VAL A 670 62.74 -6.49 75.77
C VAL A 670 63.32 -7.52 74.79
N ASP A 671 64.65 -7.66 74.70
CA ASP A 671 65.30 -8.57 73.73
C ASP A 671 65.46 -10.01 74.23
N ALA A 672 65.08 -10.31 75.47
CA ALA A 672 65.21 -11.66 76.08
C ALA A 672 63.88 -12.44 76.22
N LEU A 673 62.76 -11.91 75.73
CA LEU A 673 61.44 -12.55 75.65
C LEU A 673 61.13 -12.92 74.20
#